data_AF-A0A1J0GG37-F1
#
_entry.id   AF-A0A1J0GG37-F1
#
_cell.length_a   1.000
_cell.length_b   1.000
_cell.length_c   1.000
_cell.angle_alpha   90.00
_cell.angle_beta   90.00
_cell.angle_gamma   90.00
#
_symmetry.space_group_name_H-M   'P 1'
#
loop_
_entity.id
_entity.type
_entity.pdbx_description
1 polymer ?
#
loop_
_entity_poly.entity_id
_entity_poly.type
_entity_poly.pdbx_seq_one_letter_code
_entity_poly.pdbx_strand_id
1 'polypeptide(L)'
;MKNALGETVTKNTYDPKGNMETSIDGENNKVEYTYTLLGQIKDIVTPNSRKENKKAQSYKYDARGNITGITEGNGNQTSYDLDVWGRITQIVTPEGGTEKYTYDYAGNIITTTDANGGTITYSYNSLGQVSEIKDQEGNSEYFYYDEEGNLSKQLNRNENIVDRSYNIDKNIVSVKAYKKTIEEISKEQKILNIIDQRYNYNEDGTLKNAYTGNMLYEYNFNAEGMLESKSASGKTLLNYDYDKNNNIKTIKDITGKSSIYRYDDANRVKEIKDNSENTVVNYDYFKNDNIKSINYGNGLKTDYSYDGDGNVESLVTVISTGEVIVDYNYAYDLNGNRIEKVSSKHKNHYTYDSMNRLKDSSYDGRQESFTYDKVGNRLSKTTNDITDKYVYNVKNQLKELNQNSGTNLFTYDKQGNTIKEESNLGVNTFEYNNLNQQVKAITKEGNTLVSRYDTEGLRCEIEENEKLTKFIFHKENVLVETDKDYNLISRFTRGYEVVAADISDGDLASEGNRYYYTHDEQGSTVFITDNEQQIKNEYCYDAFGNVLESTEDVDNRITYTGQQFDGITDQYYLRARFYNSVIGRFTQEDVYRGDGLNLYSYCGSNPVGYFDPSGYTKCPIGSNKETNFDEYQYKKKHDQTPKKGERGVWSGERGESKYIPNDKEIQRELAKYDLDGISYKNSEADFSDVALEEVKINGMSGESSLKDARKYNFKAADQELSQKSGVSIKELGKLRKKHGLTWHECNDMKTMQLVPSKINKYFGHTGGIGEINMLFDLLEGKI
;
A
#
# COMPACT_ATOMS: atom_id res chain seq x y z
N MET A 1 -7.13 5.82 -28.40
CA MET A 1 -6.08 6.66 -27.67
C MET A 1 -4.68 6.35 -28.21
N LYS A 2 -3.99 7.45 -28.60
CA LYS A 2 -2.62 7.24 -29.12
C LYS A 2 -1.58 7.76 -28.10
N ASN A 3 -0.41 6.94 -28.02
CA ASN A 3 0.63 7.42 -27.10
C ASN A 3 1.51 8.48 -27.79
N ALA A 4 2.49 9.08 -26.99
CA ALA A 4 3.35 10.19 -27.46
C ALA A 4 4.18 9.77 -28.68
N LEU A 5 4.09 8.48 -28.93
CA LEU A 5 4.82 7.99 -30.12
C LEU A 5 3.88 7.84 -31.32
N GLY A 6 2.62 8.28 -31.17
CA GLY A 6 1.61 8.21 -32.25
C GLY A 6 1.03 6.79 -32.41
N GLU A 7 1.35 5.87 -31.51
CA GLU A 7 0.83 4.50 -31.59
C GLU A 7 -0.52 4.38 -30.87
N THR A 8 -1.40 3.62 -31.61
CA THR A 8 -2.68 3.38 -30.93
C THR A 8 -2.47 2.47 -29.70
N VAL A 9 -2.82 2.98 -28.53
CA VAL A 9 -2.59 2.18 -27.31
C VAL A 9 -3.92 1.64 -26.78
N THR A 10 -5.00 2.22 -27.19
CA THR A 10 -6.30 1.66 -26.78
C THR A 10 -7.38 2.10 -27.78
N LYS A 11 -8.26 1.14 -28.13
CA LYS A 11 -9.44 1.40 -28.95
C LYS A 11 -10.69 0.91 -28.22
N ASN A 12 -11.65 1.88 -28.03
CA ASN A 12 -12.89 1.51 -27.31
C ASN A 12 -14.10 1.63 -28.23
N THR A 13 -15.06 0.72 -28.05
CA THR A 13 -16.36 0.86 -28.75
C THR A 13 -17.47 1.01 -27.70
N TYR A 14 -18.57 1.72 -28.14
CA TYR A 14 -19.64 2.03 -27.16
C TYR A 14 -21.00 1.66 -27.76
N ASP A 15 -21.92 1.25 -26.84
CA ASP A 15 -23.30 1.04 -27.32
C ASP A 15 -24.02 2.39 -27.46
N PRO A 16 -25.34 2.46 -28.06
CA PRO A 16 -26.04 3.73 -28.35
C PRO A 16 -26.30 4.52 -27.07
N LYS A 17 -26.20 3.81 -25.90
CA LYS A 17 -26.43 4.55 -24.63
C LYS A 17 -25.12 5.08 -24.05
N GLY A 18 -23.99 4.86 -24.79
CA GLY A 18 -22.69 5.46 -24.38
C GLY A 18 -21.92 4.52 -23.44
N ASN A 19 -22.53 3.31 -23.15
CA ASN A 19 -21.75 2.34 -22.34
C ASN A 19 -20.65 1.67 -23.17
N MET A 20 -19.45 1.48 -22.45
CA MET A 20 -18.33 0.84 -23.18
C MET A 20 -18.62 -0.64 -23.43
N GLU A 21 -18.51 -1.10 -24.79
CA GLU A 21 -18.79 -2.53 -25.18
C GLU A 21 -17.47 -3.29 -25.31
N THR A 22 -16.48 -2.62 -25.79
CA THR A 22 -15.20 -3.32 -25.96
C THR A 22 -14.05 -2.32 -25.75
N SER A 23 -13.00 -2.84 -25.13
CA SER A 23 -11.72 -2.12 -25.06
C SER A 23 -10.59 -3.00 -25.62
N ILE A 24 -9.84 -2.40 -26.59
CA ILE A 24 -8.75 -3.16 -27.23
C ILE A 24 -7.45 -2.39 -27.01
N ASP A 25 -6.45 -3.24 -26.40
CA ASP A 25 -5.17 -2.53 -26.14
C ASP A 25 -4.25 -2.59 -27.37
N GLY A 26 -3.05 -1.88 -27.31
CA GLY A 26 -2.12 -1.70 -28.44
C GLY A 26 -1.57 -3.03 -28.95
N GLU A 27 -1.88 -4.09 -28.12
CA GLU A 27 -1.45 -5.43 -28.59
C GLU A 27 -2.63 -6.27 -29.06
N ASN A 28 -3.82 -5.59 -29.22
CA ASN A 28 -5.07 -6.17 -29.77
C ASN A 28 -5.71 -7.14 -28.77
N ASN A 29 -5.32 -6.99 -27.51
CA ASN A 29 -6.08 -7.72 -26.49
C ASN A 29 -7.44 -7.04 -26.21
N LYS A 30 -8.53 -7.91 -26.38
CA LYS A 30 -9.90 -7.34 -26.33
C LYS A 30 -10.59 -7.72 -25.01
N VAL A 31 -11.13 -6.65 -24.34
CA VAL A 31 -12.03 -6.89 -23.19
C VAL A 31 -13.45 -6.43 -23.54
N GLU A 32 -14.43 -7.32 -23.11
CA GLU A 32 -15.83 -7.03 -23.46
C GLU A 32 -16.64 -6.81 -22.18
N TYR A 33 -17.57 -5.85 -22.39
CA TYR A 33 -18.45 -5.56 -21.25
C TYR A 33 -19.92 -5.70 -21.66
N THR A 34 -20.72 -6.30 -20.71
CA THR A 34 -22.19 -6.28 -20.92
C THR A 34 -22.83 -5.51 -19.75
N TYR A 35 -24.06 -5.07 -20.06
CA TYR A 35 -24.66 -4.15 -19.05
C TYR A 35 -26.09 -4.60 -18.75
N THR A 36 -26.50 -4.29 -17.52
CA THR A 36 -27.92 -4.47 -17.21
C THR A 36 -28.76 -3.41 -17.94
N LEU A 37 -30.16 -3.56 -17.82
CA LEU A 37 -31.04 -2.59 -18.50
C LEU A 37 -30.83 -1.18 -17.95
N LEU A 38 -30.25 -1.12 -16.73
CA LEU A 38 -30.06 0.22 -16.14
C LEU A 38 -28.65 0.74 -16.43
N GLY A 39 -27.83 0.02 -17.25
CA GLY A 39 -26.55 0.56 -17.73
C GLY A 39 -25.40 0.20 -16.76
N GLN A 40 -25.68 -0.67 -15.76
CA GLN A 40 -24.61 -1.13 -14.86
C GLN A 40 -23.87 -2.34 -15.45
N ILE A 41 -22.55 -2.43 -15.13
CA ILE A 41 -21.77 -3.54 -15.70
C ILE A 41 -22.31 -4.87 -15.15
N LYS A 42 -22.51 -5.82 -16.06
CA LYS A 42 -23.03 -7.15 -15.66
C LYS A 42 -21.95 -8.22 -15.85
N ASP A 43 -21.24 -8.16 -16.93
CA ASP A 43 -20.23 -9.20 -17.20
C ASP A 43 -19.00 -8.55 -17.87
N ILE A 44 -17.89 -9.16 -17.43
CA ILE A 44 -16.64 -8.78 -18.10
C ILE A 44 -16.01 -10.05 -18.70
N VAL A 45 -15.63 -9.88 -19.94
CA VAL A 45 -14.98 -11.03 -20.59
C VAL A 45 -13.61 -10.56 -21.10
N THR A 46 -12.55 -11.29 -20.58
CA THR A 46 -11.17 -10.99 -21.02
C THR A 46 -10.72 -12.01 -22.07
N PRO A 47 -9.59 -11.73 -22.65
CA PRO A 47 -9.11 -12.65 -23.69
C PRO A 47 -9.03 -14.09 -23.17
N ASN A 48 -8.45 -14.23 -21.97
CA ASN A 48 -8.28 -15.62 -21.48
C ASN A 48 -9.64 -16.25 -21.13
N SER A 49 -10.54 -15.45 -20.50
CA SER A 49 -11.86 -16.06 -20.17
C SER A 49 -12.66 -16.37 -21.43
N ARG A 50 -12.48 -15.56 -22.46
CA ARG A 50 -13.21 -15.82 -23.74
C ARG A 50 -12.78 -17.16 -24.34
N LYS A 51 -11.45 -17.45 -24.24
CA LYS A 51 -10.93 -18.72 -24.81
C LYS A 51 -11.58 -19.92 -24.09
N GLU A 52 -12.02 -19.62 -22.86
CA GLU A 52 -12.62 -20.75 -22.11
C GLU A 52 -14.15 -20.65 -22.11
N ASN A 53 -14.70 -19.76 -22.94
CA ASN A 53 -16.16 -19.54 -23.02
C ASN A 53 -16.76 -19.30 -21.63
N LYS A 54 -16.02 -18.56 -20.81
CA LYS A 54 -16.49 -18.16 -19.47
C LYS A 54 -16.38 -16.64 -19.31
N LYS A 55 -17.06 -16.22 -18.22
CA LYS A 55 -16.90 -14.78 -17.87
C LYS A 55 -15.78 -14.60 -16.85
N ALA A 56 -15.08 -13.47 -17.13
CA ALA A 56 -13.98 -13.19 -16.17
C ALA A 56 -14.54 -12.67 -14.84
N GLN A 57 -15.68 -12.04 -14.94
CA GLN A 57 -16.34 -11.53 -13.72
C GLN A 57 -17.81 -11.21 -14.04
N SER A 58 -18.64 -11.48 -12.98
CA SER A 58 -20.07 -11.15 -13.10
C SER A 58 -20.56 -10.47 -11.82
N TYR A 59 -21.49 -9.45 -12.08
CA TYR A 59 -21.99 -8.70 -10.92
C TYR A 59 -23.50 -8.91 -10.78
N LYS A 60 -23.88 -8.92 -9.46
CA LYS A 60 -25.33 -8.95 -9.14
C LYS A 60 -25.70 -7.66 -8.38
N TYR A 61 -27.02 -7.28 -8.77
CA TYR A 61 -27.43 -6.00 -8.15
C TYR A 61 -28.81 -6.17 -7.50
N ASP A 62 -29.00 -5.34 -6.49
CA ASP A 62 -30.39 -5.26 -6.02
C ASP A 62 -31.16 -4.18 -6.78
N ALA A 63 -32.53 -4.02 -6.46
CA ALA A 63 -33.42 -3.14 -7.24
C ALA A 63 -32.95 -1.68 -7.18
N ARG A 64 -32.10 -1.37 -6.14
CA ARG A 64 -31.61 0.03 -6.01
C ARG A 64 -30.26 0.21 -6.71
N GLY A 65 -29.76 -0.89 -7.31
CA GLY A 65 -28.54 -0.76 -8.13
C GLY A 65 -27.28 -1.06 -7.31
N ASN A 66 -27.50 -1.50 -6.01
CA ASN A 66 -26.31 -1.87 -5.22
C ASN A 66 -25.80 -3.28 -5.58
N ILE A 67 -24.46 -3.44 -5.50
CA ILE A 67 -23.87 -4.76 -5.81
C ILE A 67 -24.16 -5.73 -4.65
N THR A 68 -24.64 -6.90 -4.97
CA THR A 68 -24.98 -7.87 -3.90
C THR A 68 -24.20 -9.16 -4.12
N GLY A 69 -23.41 -9.15 -5.19
CA GLY A 69 -22.64 -10.38 -5.42
C GLY A 69 -21.67 -10.19 -6.60
N ILE A 70 -20.57 -10.92 -6.38
CA ILE A 70 -19.59 -10.97 -7.49
C ILE A 70 -19.17 -12.42 -7.71
N THR A 71 -19.23 -12.79 -8.99
CA THR A 71 -18.71 -14.11 -9.35
C THR A 71 -17.44 -13.95 -10.19
N GLU A 72 -16.43 -14.59 -9.68
CA GLU A 72 -15.15 -14.47 -10.42
C GLU A 72 -15.01 -15.56 -11.48
N GLY A 73 -13.86 -15.43 -12.29
CA GLY A 73 -13.66 -16.22 -13.54
C GLY A 73 -13.64 -17.73 -13.28
N ASN A 74 -13.34 -18.10 -11.97
CA ASN A 74 -13.33 -19.56 -11.70
C ASN A 74 -14.68 -20.03 -11.16
N GLY A 75 -15.61 -19.03 -11.03
CA GLY A 75 -17.01 -19.43 -10.70
C GLY A 75 -17.28 -19.25 -9.20
N ASN A 76 -16.24 -18.85 -8.42
CA ASN A 76 -16.46 -18.63 -6.98
C ASN A 76 -17.19 -17.29 -6.74
N GLN A 77 -18.11 -17.46 -5.75
CA GLN A 77 -19.00 -16.29 -5.56
C GLN A 77 -18.83 -15.72 -4.16
N THR A 78 -18.78 -14.35 -4.14
CA THR A 78 -18.88 -13.58 -2.88
C THR A 78 -20.18 -12.75 -2.87
N SER A 79 -20.85 -12.87 -1.70
CA SER A 79 -22.14 -12.13 -1.65
C SER A 79 -22.08 -11.10 -0.53
N TYR A 80 -23.00 -10.09 -0.76
CA TYR A 80 -22.99 -8.97 0.20
C TYR A 80 -24.41 -8.74 0.73
N ASP A 81 -24.42 -8.65 2.07
CA ASP A 81 -25.68 -8.13 2.66
C ASP A 81 -25.54 -6.62 2.96
N LEU A 82 -26.69 -5.98 2.58
CA LEU A 82 -26.59 -4.50 2.71
C LEU A 82 -27.70 -4.00 3.63
N ASP A 83 -27.33 -2.94 4.30
CA ASP A 83 -28.43 -2.31 5.06
C ASP A 83 -29.23 -1.35 4.16
N VAL A 84 -30.25 -0.65 4.72
CA VAL A 84 -31.22 0.14 3.91
C VAL A 84 -30.48 1.32 3.24
N TRP A 85 -29.23 1.60 3.70
CA TRP A 85 -28.48 2.72 3.09
C TRP A 85 -27.49 2.21 2.05
N GLY A 86 -27.53 0.88 1.82
CA GLY A 86 -26.68 0.33 0.74
C GLY A 86 -25.27 0.02 1.25
N ARG A 87 -25.07 0.08 2.58
CA ARG A 87 -23.74 -0.28 3.12
C ARG A 87 -23.68 -1.79 3.42
N ILE A 88 -22.42 -2.31 3.40
CA ILE A 88 -22.25 -3.77 3.58
C ILE A 88 -22.32 -4.09 5.09
N THR A 89 -23.17 -5.01 5.46
CA THR A 89 -23.23 -5.47 6.86
C THR A 89 -22.66 -6.88 6.98
N GLN A 90 -22.57 -7.49 5.86
CA GLN A 90 -22.01 -8.85 5.90
C GLN A 90 -21.47 -9.24 4.53
N ILE A 91 -20.30 -9.81 4.62
CA ILE A 91 -19.71 -10.42 3.42
C ILE A 91 -19.67 -11.95 3.61
N VAL A 92 -20.22 -12.59 2.60
CA VAL A 92 -20.16 -14.08 2.66
C VAL A 92 -19.23 -14.58 1.55
N THR A 93 -18.11 -15.23 2.05
CA THR A 93 -17.12 -15.71 1.08
C THR A 93 -17.57 -17.03 0.44
N PRO A 94 -16.90 -17.47 -0.61
CA PRO A 94 -17.31 -18.69 -1.34
C PRO A 94 -17.22 -19.94 -0.43
N GLU A 95 -16.42 -19.90 0.52
CA GLU A 95 -16.30 -21.12 1.38
C GLU A 95 -17.26 -21.05 2.56
N GLY A 96 -18.13 -19.91 2.60
CA GLY A 96 -19.23 -19.86 3.59
C GLY A 96 -18.82 -19.03 4.81
N GLY A 97 -17.54 -18.53 4.91
CA GLY A 97 -17.15 -17.60 5.99
C GLY A 97 -17.89 -16.27 5.93
N THR A 98 -18.10 -15.75 7.16
CA THR A 98 -18.82 -14.46 7.17
C THR A 98 -18.01 -13.41 7.95
N GLU A 99 -17.92 -12.28 7.26
CA GLU A 99 -17.43 -11.06 7.93
C GLU A 99 -18.58 -10.07 8.16
N LYS A 100 -18.50 -9.49 9.38
CA LYS A 100 -19.66 -8.63 9.73
C LYS A 100 -19.17 -7.24 10.11
N TYR A 101 -20.06 -6.32 9.68
CA TYR A 101 -19.73 -4.91 9.96
C TYR A 101 -20.97 -4.21 10.52
N THR A 102 -20.61 -3.37 11.54
CA THR A 102 -21.73 -2.55 12.04
C THR A 102 -21.33 -1.07 11.97
N TYR A 103 -22.39 -0.30 11.95
CA TYR A 103 -22.09 1.13 11.72
C TYR A 103 -22.86 1.98 12.73
N ASP A 104 -22.15 3.12 13.05
CA ASP A 104 -22.98 4.11 13.78
C ASP A 104 -23.82 4.94 12.81
N TYR A 105 -24.50 5.86 13.24
CA TYR A 105 -25.45 6.58 12.35
C TYR A 105 -24.71 7.50 11.39
N ALA A 106 -23.54 7.86 11.80
CA ALA A 106 -22.77 8.74 10.89
C ALA A 106 -22.11 7.91 9.80
N GLY A 107 -22.35 6.58 9.85
CA GLY A 107 -21.82 5.72 8.77
C GLY A 107 -20.41 5.21 9.10
N ASN A 108 -19.97 5.57 10.39
CA ASN A 108 -18.67 5.01 10.79
C ASN A 108 -18.79 3.54 11.24
N ILE A 109 -17.73 2.76 10.92
CA ILE A 109 -17.72 1.36 11.35
C ILE A 109 -17.43 1.33 12.87
N ILE A 110 -18.31 0.57 13.63
CA ILE A 110 -18.06 0.52 15.10
C ILE A 110 -17.66 -0.90 15.49
N THR A 111 -17.93 -1.90 14.54
CA THR A 111 -17.39 -3.24 14.83
C THR A 111 -17.08 -3.95 13.51
N THR A 112 -16.02 -4.64 13.64
CA THR A 112 -15.72 -5.64 12.60
C THR A 112 -15.53 -7.01 13.24
N THR A 113 -16.20 -7.98 12.58
CA THR A 113 -16.09 -9.35 13.12
C THR A 113 -15.69 -10.29 11.98
N ASP A 114 -14.51 -10.97 12.26
CA ASP A 114 -14.07 -11.89 11.18
C ASP A 114 -14.79 -13.23 11.29
N ALA A 115 -14.56 -14.12 10.37
CA ALA A 115 -15.33 -15.38 10.24
C ALA A 115 -15.04 -16.33 11.39
N ASN A 116 -13.92 -16.01 12.15
CA ASN A 116 -13.66 -16.88 13.32
C ASN A 116 -14.24 -16.28 14.60
N GLY A 117 -14.91 -15.11 14.45
CA GLY A 117 -15.64 -14.56 15.61
C GLY A 117 -14.83 -13.47 16.31
N GLY A 118 -13.53 -13.25 15.90
CA GLY A 118 -12.77 -12.12 16.48
C GLY A 118 -13.39 -10.76 16.15
N THR A 119 -13.59 -9.98 17.27
CA THR A 119 -14.27 -8.69 17.05
C THR A 119 -13.36 -7.54 17.52
N ILE A 120 -13.28 -6.53 16.60
CA ILE A 120 -12.63 -5.24 16.96
C ILE A 120 -13.69 -4.14 17.04
N THR A 121 -13.53 -3.29 18.06
CA THR A 121 -14.50 -2.19 18.15
C THR A 121 -13.77 -0.84 18.00
N TYR A 122 -14.56 0.03 17.41
CA TYR A 122 -14.00 1.37 17.13
C TYR A 122 -14.87 2.43 17.80
N SER A 123 -14.15 3.41 18.39
CA SER A 123 -14.87 4.60 18.88
C SER A 123 -14.35 5.86 18.17
N TYR A 124 -15.31 6.81 18.10
CA TYR A 124 -14.94 8.01 17.30
C TYR A 124 -15.19 9.26 18.15
N ASN A 125 -14.35 10.19 17.93
CA ASN A 125 -14.66 11.49 18.56
C ASN A 125 -15.70 12.27 17.75
N SER A 126 -16.08 13.46 18.27
CA SER A 126 -17.21 14.21 17.68
C SER A 126 -16.91 14.65 16.24
N LEU A 127 -15.60 14.49 15.74
CA LEU A 127 -15.26 14.86 14.35
C LEU A 127 -15.21 13.61 13.46
N GLY A 128 -15.67 12.47 13.95
CA GLY A 128 -15.71 11.22 13.16
C GLY A 128 -14.33 10.58 13.03
N GLN A 129 -13.37 11.07 13.83
CA GLN A 129 -12.03 10.43 13.81
C GLN A 129 -11.94 9.33 14.86
N VAL A 130 -11.14 8.31 14.52
CA VAL A 130 -11.05 7.18 15.47
C VAL A 130 -10.36 7.66 16.77
N SER A 131 -11.04 7.42 17.90
CA SER A 131 -10.44 7.81 19.20
C SER A 131 -10.03 6.57 20.00
N GLU A 132 -10.58 5.40 19.62
CA GLU A 132 -10.17 4.17 20.33
C GLU A 132 -10.41 2.95 19.42
N ILE A 133 -9.41 2.19 19.53
CA ILE A 133 -9.59 0.84 18.94
C ILE A 133 -9.38 -0.21 20.04
N LYS A 134 -10.43 -1.03 20.16
CA LYS A 134 -10.30 -2.18 21.09
C LYS A 134 -10.19 -3.50 20.33
N ASP A 135 -9.00 -4.20 20.66
CA ASP A 135 -8.77 -5.40 19.85
C ASP A 135 -9.62 -6.58 20.36
N GLN A 136 -9.42 -7.76 19.83
CA GLN A 136 -10.32 -8.93 20.03
C GLN A 136 -10.25 -9.40 21.49
N GLU A 137 -9.24 -8.95 22.14
CA GLU A 137 -9.09 -9.41 23.55
C GLU A 137 -9.45 -8.28 24.52
N GLY A 138 -9.85 -7.12 23.99
CA GLY A 138 -10.33 -6.06 24.88
C GLY A 138 -9.22 -5.04 25.19
N ASN A 139 -8.04 -5.21 24.61
CA ASN A 139 -6.99 -4.19 24.81
C ASN A 139 -7.22 -2.95 23.94
N SER A 140 -6.89 -1.81 24.58
CA SER A 140 -7.28 -0.56 23.87
C SER A 140 -6.03 0.21 23.44
N GLU A 141 -6.24 0.77 22.29
CA GLU A 141 -5.36 1.85 21.77
C GLU A 141 -6.16 3.16 21.62
N TYR A 142 -5.42 4.24 21.99
CA TYR A 142 -6.16 5.52 21.96
C TYR A 142 -5.45 6.51 21.01
N PHE A 143 -6.36 7.34 20.43
CA PHE A 143 -5.87 8.33 19.46
C PHE A 143 -6.44 9.71 19.84
N TYR A 144 -5.52 10.66 19.94
CA TYR A 144 -5.95 12.03 20.26
C TYR A 144 -5.55 12.99 19.14
N TYR A 145 -6.45 13.99 19.01
CA TYR A 145 -6.24 14.91 17.86
C TYR A 145 -6.20 16.35 18.37
N ASP A 146 -5.43 17.13 17.68
CA ASP A 146 -5.42 18.56 18.06
C ASP A 146 -6.64 19.29 17.47
N GLU A 147 -6.76 20.58 17.74
CA GLU A 147 -7.98 21.34 17.37
C GLU A 147 -8.17 21.38 15.85
N GLU A 148 -7.09 21.08 15.09
CA GLU A 148 -7.21 21.12 13.60
C GLU A 148 -7.46 19.72 13.05
N GLY A 149 -7.62 18.74 13.98
CA GLY A 149 -8.00 17.37 13.54
C GLY A 149 -6.76 16.53 13.20
N ASN A 150 -5.58 17.04 13.46
CA ASN A 150 -4.37 16.21 13.24
C ASN A 150 -4.12 15.27 14.42
N LEU A 151 -3.58 14.00 14.07
CA LEU A 151 -3.27 13.06 15.16
C LEU A 151 -2.11 13.62 16.03
N SER A 152 -2.42 14.00 17.27
CA SER A 152 -1.42 14.65 18.13
C SER A 152 -0.82 13.65 19.13
N LYS A 153 -1.57 12.59 19.49
CA LYS A 153 -1.04 11.62 20.46
C LYS A 153 -1.67 10.24 20.21
N GLN A 154 -0.76 9.30 20.33
CA GLN A 154 -1.23 7.90 20.25
C GLN A 154 -0.69 7.12 21.45
N LEU A 155 -1.62 6.47 22.15
CA LEU A 155 -1.28 5.52 23.23
C LEU A 155 -1.61 4.09 22.80
N ASN A 156 -0.45 3.33 22.68
CA ASN A 156 -0.74 2.00 22.13
C ASN A 156 -1.01 1.00 23.25
N ARG A 157 -1.15 -0.27 22.92
CA ARG A 157 -1.64 -1.28 23.90
C ARG A 157 -0.52 -1.68 24.86
N ASN A 158 0.71 -1.34 24.38
CA ASN A 158 1.83 -1.57 25.33
C ASN A 158 2.05 -0.36 26.23
N GLU A 159 1.15 0.60 26.00
CA GLU A 159 1.19 1.84 26.79
C GLU A 159 2.34 2.75 26.34
N ASN A 160 2.87 2.53 25.21
CA ASN A 160 3.77 3.51 24.58
C ASN A 160 2.99 4.73 24.06
N ILE A 161 3.68 5.83 24.29
CA ILE A 161 3.03 7.07 23.81
C ILE A 161 3.84 7.64 22.64
N VAL A 162 3.05 8.09 21.62
CA VAL A 162 3.69 8.82 20.51
C VAL A 162 3.00 10.19 20.40
N ASP A 163 3.81 11.19 20.69
CA ASP A 163 3.32 12.58 20.51
C ASP A 163 3.80 13.16 19.17
N ARG A 164 2.78 13.91 18.57
CA ARG A 164 3.14 14.56 17.31
C ARG A 164 2.72 16.03 17.36
N SER A 165 3.59 16.82 16.77
CA SER A 165 3.17 18.23 16.58
C SER A 165 3.30 18.63 15.11
N TYR A 166 2.46 19.63 14.83
CA TYR A 166 2.38 20.01 13.40
C TYR A 166 2.56 21.53 13.27
N ASN A 167 3.15 21.87 12.11
CA ASN A 167 3.11 23.32 11.81
C ASN A 167 1.80 23.72 11.14
N ILE A 168 1.64 25.01 10.70
CA ILE A 168 0.35 25.54 10.22
C ILE A 168 -0.01 24.89 8.88
N ASP A 169 0.98 24.27 8.17
CA ASP A 169 0.67 23.58 6.89
C ASP A 169 0.38 22.10 7.13
N LYS A 170 0.27 21.69 8.44
CA LYS A 170 -0.08 20.32 8.88
C LYS A 170 1.07 19.35 8.61
N ASN A 171 2.28 19.93 8.37
CA ASN A 171 3.46 19.04 8.36
C ASN A 171 3.91 18.69 9.79
N ILE A 172 4.39 17.43 9.89
CA ILE A 172 4.86 17.00 11.23
C ILE A 172 6.18 17.73 11.55
N VAL A 173 6.28 18.34 12.75
CA VAL A 173 7.53 19.03 13.14
C VAL A 173 8.19 18.30 14.31
N SER A 174 7.36 17.40 14.97
CA SER A 174 8.00 16.64 16.07
C SER A 174 7.24 15.33 16.29
N VAL A 175 8.06 14.27 16.47
CA VAL A 175 7.53 12.98 16.92
C VAL A 175 8.35 12.52 18.14
N LYS A 176 7.64 12.43 19.25
CA LYS A 176 8.29 11.92 20.47
C LYS A 176 7.59 10.64 20.96
N ALA A 177 8.44 9.62 21.12
CA ALA A 177 7.88 8.33 21.55
C ALA A 177 8.54 7.91 22.86
N TYR A 178 7.66 7.47 23.89
CA TYR A 178 8.19 7.13 25.22
C TYR A 178 7.14 6.30 25.98
N LYS A 179 7.47 5.64 27.09
CA LYS A 179 6.55 4.86 27.93
C LYS A 179 6.36 5.56 29.28
N LYS A 180 5.15 5.84 29.96
CA LYS A 180 4.77 6.72 31.08
C LYS A 180 5.80 6.65 32.21
N THR A 181 6.19 8.04 32.92
CA THR A 181 6.20 9.49 33.19
C THR A 181 7.67 9.98 33.21
N ILE A 182 7.90 11.12 32.43
CA ILE A 182 9.14 11.93 32.48
C ILE A 182 9.69 11.94 33.92
N GLU A 183 8.76 11.78 35.01
CA GLU A 183 9.17 11.78 36.44
C GLU A 183 9.74 10.43 36.86
N GLU A 184 9.42 9.32 36.20
CA GLU A 184 9.95 7.96 36.46
C GLU A 184 11.17 7.68 35.57
N ILE A 185 11.40 8.47 34.46
CA ILE A 185 12.49 8.41 33.47
C ILE A 185 13.72 9.14 34.02
N SER A 186 13.45 10.20 34.96
CA SER A 186 14.57 11.03 35.45
C SER A 186 15.23 10.36 36.67
N LYS A 187 14.63 9.19 37.19
CA LYS A 187 15.18 8.50 38.38
C LYS A 187 15.88 7.21 37.96
N GLU A 188 15.85 6.82 36.63
CA GLU A 188 16.44 5.51 36.26
C GLU A 188 17.41 5.70 35.09
N GLN A 189 18.33 6.73 35.15
CA GLN A 189 19.49 6.85 34.23
C GLN A 189 19.50 5.74 33.17
N LYS A 190 18.26 5.22 32.62
CA LYS A 190 18.44 4.45 31.37
C LYS A 190 17.75 5.16 30.21
N ILE A 191 18.21 6.28 29.67
CA ILE A 191 18.15 7.07 28.42
C ILE A 191 17.93 6.14 27.21
N LEU A 192 17.34 4.78 27.36
CA LEU A 192 17.32 4.01 26.10
C LEU A 192 15.87 3.85 25.61
N ASN A 193 14.86 4.82 25.87
CA ASN A 193 13.64 4.36 25.14
C ASN A 193 12.83 5.57 24.68
N ILE A 194 13.54 6.79 24.70
CA ILE A 194 12.78 7.94 24.13
C ILE A 194 13.30 8.19 22.71
N ILE A 195 12.34 8.24 21.91
CA ILE A 195 12.65 8.67 20.54
C ILE A 195 12.11 10.09 20.32
N ASP A 196 13.08 10.84 19.82
CA ASP A 196 12.70 12.26 19.58
C ASP A 196 13.16 12.67 18.18
N GLN A 197 12.12 12.85 17.38
CA GLN A 197 12.41 13.23 15.99
C GLN A 197 11.87 14.65 15.74
N ARG A 198 12.74 15.48 15.07
CA ARG A 198 12.30 16.84 14.73
C ARG A 198 12.49 17.10 13.23
N TYR A 199 11.48 17.89 12.81
CA TYR A 199 11.49 18.13 11.35
C TYR A 199 11.38 19.64 11.11
N ASN A 200 12.21 20.06 10.19
CA ASN A 200 12.11 21.46 9.75
C ASN A 200 11.85 21.54 8.24
N TYR A 201 11.04 22.62 7.94
CA TYR A 201 10.62 22.67 6.53
C TYR A 201 10.98 24.03 5.94
N ASN A 202 11.18 24.02 4.62
CA ASN A 202 11.30 25.31 3.90
C ASN A 202 9.96 26.03 3.79
N GLU A 203 10.07 27.30 3.32
CA GLU A 203 8.83 28.09 3.21
C GLU A 203 7.84 27.44 2.22
N ASP A 204 8.39 26.66 1.27
CA ASP A 204 7.47 26.06 0.25
C ASP A 204 6.93 24.70 0.72
N GLY A 205 7.34 24.26 2.00
CA GLY A 205 6.72 23.07 2.60
C GLY A 205 7.59 21.82 2.40
N THR A 206 8.64 21.93 1.59
CA THR A 206 9.53 20.76 1.42
C THR A 206 10.40 20.59 2.67
N LEU A 207 10.77 19.28 2.93
CA LEU A 207 11.54 18.97 4.15
C LEU A 207 12.98 19.47 4.01
N LYS A 208 13.34 20.33 5.00
CA LYS A 208 14.69 20.94 4.96
C LYS A 208 15.67 20.07 5.75
N ASN A 209 15.32 19.72 6.96
CA ASN A 209 16.16 18.77 7.72
C ASN A 209 15.32 18.04 8.77
N ALA A 210 15.85 16.89 9.11
CA ALA A 210 15.21 16.06 10.14
C ALA A 210 16.28 15.50 11.08
N TYR A 211 15.79 15.46 12.32
CA TYR A 211 16.75 15.09 13.37
C TYR A 211 16.21 13.88 14.15
N THR A 212 17.08 12.84 14.38
CA THR A 212 16.71 11.73 15.28
C THR A 212 17.97 11.20 15.98
N GLY A 213 17.87 11.14 17.43
CA GLY A 213 19.12 10.75 18.13
C GLY A 213 20.27 11.72 17.83
N ASN A 214 21.42 11.25 17.40
CA ASN A 214 22.58 12.13 17.06
C ASN A 214 22.72 12.25 15.55
N MET A 215 21.59 11.95 14.87
CA MET A 215 21.73 11.97 13.40
C MET A 215 20.91 13.13 12.83
N LEU A 216 21.54 13.93 11.94
CA LEU A 216 20.88 15.04 11.23
C LEU A 216 20.86 14.75 9.71
N TYR A 217 19.62 14.68 9.28
CA TYR A 217 19.47 14.58 7.81
C TYR A 217 19.12 15.94 7.21
N GLU A 218 19.77 16.15 6.08
CA GLU A 218 19.45 17.41 5.36
C GLU A 218 19.03 17.12 3.91
N TYR A 219 18.00 17.98 3.55
CA TYR A 219 17.44 17.78 2.20
C TYR A 219 17.49 19.11 1.44
N ASN A 220 18.03 19.01 0.28
CA ASN A 220 18.05 20.21 -0.59
C ASN A 220 17.24 19.98 -1.87
N PHE A 221 16.45 21.08 -2.11
CA PHE A 221 15.55 20.92 -3.29
C PHE A 221 15.86 22.02 -4.30
N ASN A 222 15.60 21.67 -5.58
CA ASN A 222 15.76 22.73 -6.59
C ASN A 222 14.52 23.63 -6.64
N ALA A 223 14.58 24.74 -7.54
CA ALA A 223 13.51 25.76 -7.58
C ALA A 223 12.15 25.15 -7.95
N GLU A 224 12.17 23.92 -8.54
CA GLU A 224 10.89 23.28 -8.93
C GLU A 224 10.41 22.29 -7.85
N GLY A 225 11.12 22.26 -6.65
CA GLY A 225 10.69 21.42 -5.50
C GLY A 225 11.18 19.98 -5.62
N MET A 226 12.09 19.67 -6.49
CA MET A 226 12.61 18.30 -6.63
C MET A 226 13.89 18.16 -5.79
N LEU A 227 14.02 16.92 -5.16
CA LEU A 227 15.18 16.68 -4.26
C LEU A 227 16.49 16.70 -5.06
N GLU A 228 17.50 17.55 -4.64
CA GLU A 228 18.79 17.66 -5.33
C GLU A 228 19.89 16.95 -4.52
N SER A 229 19.66 16.95 -3.18
CA SER A 229 20.68 16.24 -2.40
C SER A 229 20.10 15.82 -1.04
N LYS A 230 20.61 14.69 -0.61
CA LYS A 230 20.31 14.17 0.73
C LYS A 230 21.62 13.88 1.47
N SER A 231 21.70 14.46 2.72
CA SER A 231 22.96 14.29 3.49
C SER A 231 22.64 13.85 4.91
N ALA A 232 23.64 13.23 5.47
CA ALA A 232 23.51 12.86 6.89
C ALA A 232 24.80 13.24 7.62
N SER A 233 24.63 14.11 8.68
CA SER A 233 25.73 14.55 9.55
C SER A 233 26.90 15.10 8.74
N GLY A 234 26.49 15.93 7.68
CA GLY A 234 27.52 16.72 6.93
C GLY A 234 28.04 15.94 5.72
N LYS A 235 27.72 14.68 5.63
CA LYS A 235 28.16 13.91 4.44
C LYS A 235 27.03 13.76 3.43
N THR A 236 27.38 14.11 2.21
CA THR A 236 26.34 13.93 1.17
C THR A 236 26.18 12.45 0.81
N LEU A 237 24.91 11.99 0.98
CA LEU A 237 24.64 10.55 0.71
C LEU A 237 24.23 10.35 -0.75
N LEU A 238 23.30 11.25 -1.27
CA LEU A 238 22.86 11.14 -2.67
C LEU A 238 22.70 12.54 -3.27
N ASN A 239 23.04 12.61 -4.57
CA ASN A 239 22.72 13.78 -5.40
C ASN A 239 21.91 13.40 -6.64
N TYR A 240 20.97 14.41 -6.94
CA TYR A 240 20.07 14.07 -8.06
C TYR A 240 20.16 15.19 -9.10
N ASP A 241 19.95 14.68 -10.36
CA ASP A 241 19.69 15.63 -11.47
C ASP A 241 18.46 15.16 -12.27
N TYR A 242 17.84 16.23 -12.77
CA TYR A 242 16.57 15.87 -13.45
C TYR A 242 16.60 16.42 -14.88
N ASP A 243 15.79 15.66 -15.76
CA ASP A 243 15.68 16.19 -17.14
C ASP A 243 14.53 17.19 -17.22
N LYS A 244 14.19 17.71 -18.39
CA LYS A 244 13.20 18.81 -18.55
C LYS A 244 11.79 18.32 -18.26
N ASN A 245 11.61 16.95 -18.29
CA ASN A 245 10.27 16.42 -17.93
C ASN A 245 10.21 16.02 -16.46
N ASN A 246 11.29 16.44 -15.67
CA ASN A 246 11.38 16.20 -14.21
C ASN A 246 11.56 14.72 -13.88
N ASN A 247 12.00 13.97 -14.94
CA ASN A 247 12.46 12.60 -14.65
C ASN A 247 13.89 12.63 -14.07
N ILE A 248 14.14 11.58 -13.17
CA ILE A 248 15.52 11.49 -12.65
C ILE A 248 16.50 11.21 -13.80
N LYS A 249 17.47 12.05 -13.84
CA LYS A 249 18.51 11.89 -14.90
C LYS A 249 19.77 11.27 -14.30
N THR A 250 20.12 11.68 -13.12
CA THR A 250 21.32 11.09 -12.51
C THR A 250 21.11 10.97 -10.99
N ILE A 251 21.61 9.83 -10.49
CA ILE A 251 21.75 9.70 -9.03
C ILE A 251 23.23 9.44 -8.70
N LYS A 252 23.80 10.39 -8.04
CA LYS A 252 25.19 10.20 -7.56
C LYS A 252 25.21 9.83 -6.08
N ASP A 253 25.96 8.70 -5.79
CA ASP A 253 25.84 8.17 -4.42
C ASP A 253 27.09 8.54 -3.61
N ILE A 254 27.18 8.12 -2.48
CA ILE A 254 28.18 8.58 -1.49
C ILE A 254 29.58 8.15 -1.94
N THR A 255 29.65 7.17 -2.85
CA THR A 255 30.98 6.75 -3.35
C THR A 255 31.46 7.70 -4.46
N GLY A 256 30.63 8.60 -4.90
CA GLY A 256 30.97 9.53 -6.00
C GLY A 256 30.58 8.98 -7.37
N LYS A 257 30.04 7.80 -7.49
CA LYS A 257 29.62 7.21 -8.78
C LYS A 257 28.15 7.48 -9.07
N SER A 258 27.89 7.47 -10.38
CA SER A 258 26.51 7.89 -10.76
C SER A 258 25.83 6.75 -11.55
N SER A 259 24.51 6.66 -11.28
CA SER A 259 23.60 6.00 -12.23
C SER A 259 22.89 7.05 -13.10
N ILE A 260 23.08 6.83 -14.46
CA ILE A 260 22.54 7.84 -15.41
C ILE A 260 21.35 7.23 -16.17
N TYR A 261 20.13 7.96 -16.02
CA TYR A 261 18.89 7.43 -16.63
C TYR A 261 18.54 8.22 -17.90
N ARG A 262 18.10 7.43 -18.88
CA ARG A 262 17.54 8.03 -20.12
C ARG A 262 16.14 7.46 -20.38
N TYR A 263 15.35 8.35 -20.94
CA TYR A 263 13.93 7.96 -21.08
C TYR A 263 13.53 8.04 -22.55
N ASP A 264 12.49 7.16 -22.86
CA ASP A 264 11.99 7.25 -24.25
C ASP A 264 10.92 8.33 -24.37
N ASP A 265 10.33 8.52 -25.51
CA ASP A 265 9.39 9.64 -25.77
C ASP A 265 8.10 9.48 -24.96
N ALA A 266 7.84 8.21 -24.46
CA ALA A 266 6.65 8.02 -23.59
C ALA A 266 7.03 8.18 -22.12
N ASN A 267 8.26 8.70 -21.82
CA ASN A 267 8.80 8.98 -20.47
C ASN A 267 9.00 7.70 -19.66
N ARG A 268 9.26 6.64 -20.37
CA ARG A 268 9.64 5.39 -19.68
C ARG A 268 11.17 5.23 -19.70
N VAL A 269 11.67 4.53 -18.58
CA VAL A 269 13.15 4.32 -18.57
C VAL A 269 13.55 3.46 -19.79
N LYS A 270 14.46 4.01 -20.55
CA LYS A 270 14.92 3.29 -21.78
C LYS A 270 16.35 2.77 -21.58
N GLU A 271 17.11 3.50 -20.78
CA GLU A 271 18.52 3.11 -20.64
C GLU A 271 19.08 3.66 -19.33
N ILE A 272 19.90 2.75 -18.71
CA ILE A 272 20.67 3.23 -17.56
C ILE A 272 22.16 3.02 -17.82
N LYS A 273 22.95 4.08 -17.53
CA LYS A 273 24.41 4.00 -17.76
C LYS A 273 25.14 4.29 -16.45
N ASP A 274 26.44 3.80 -16.46
CA ASP A 274 27.22 4.12 -15.25
C ASP A 274 28.01 5.43 -15.45
N ASN A 275 28.82 5.80 -14.49
CA ASN A 275 29.48 7.13 -14.47
C ASN A 275 30.45 7.30 -15.65
N SER A 276 30.88 6.07 -16.17
CA SER A 276 31.78 6.15 -17.35
C SER A 276 30.97 6.08 -18.64
N GLU A 277 29.66 6.21 -18.54
CA GLU A 277 28.71 6.22 -19.67
C GLU A 277 28.65 4.86 -20.37
N ASN A 278 29.15 3.83 -19.67
CA ASN A 278 28.88 2.47 -20.17
C ASN A 278 27.44 2.04 -19.86
N THR A 279 26.89 1.37 -20.90
CA THR A 279 25.50 0.91 -20.71
C THR A 279 25.46 -0.21 -19.66
N VAL A 280 24.56 0.05 -18.68
CA VAL A 280 24.33 -1.01 -17.68
C VAL A 280 23.12 -1.85 -18.09
N VAL A 281 22.05 -1.11 -18.56
CA VAL A 281 20.88 -1.89 -19.02
C VAL A 281 20.09 -1.04 -20.01
N ASN A 282 19.39 -1.73 -20.99
CA ASN A 282 18.44 -1.12 -21.93
C ASN A 282 17.10 -1.87 -21.89
N TYR A 283 16.03 -0.99 -22.04
CA TYR A 283 14.69 -1.63 -22.04
C TYR A 283 14.01 -1.40 -23.39
N ASP A 284 13.27 -2.48 -23.75
CA ASP A 284 12.34 -2.34 -24.90
C ASP A 284 10.91 -2.68 -24.44
N TYR A 285 9.98 -1.88 -25.12
CA TYR A 285 8.59 -2.04 -24.60
C TYR A 285 7.66 -2.39 -25.76
N PHE A 286 6.55 -3.08 -25.40
CA PHE A 286 5.42 -3.21 -26.34
C PHE A 286 4.61 -1.91 -26.39
N LYS A 287 3.64 -1.85 -27.29
CA LYS A 287 2.82 -0.62 -27.45
C LYS A 287 1.92 -0.38 -26.23
N ASN A 288 1.67 -1.47 -25.51
CA ASN A 288 0.81 -1.26 -24.32
C ASN A 288 1.64 -1.04 -23.07
N ASP A 289 3.01 -0.85 -23.22
CA ASP A 289 3.95 -0.34 -22.19
C ASP A 289 4.52 -1.51 -21.39
N ASN A 290 4.06 -2.75 -21.72
CA ASN A 290 4.74 -3.89 -21.08
C ASN A 290 6.19 -4.04 -21.56
N ILE A 291 7.03 -4.47 -20.59
CA ILE A 291 8.43 -4.69 -20.98
C ILE A 291 8.52 -5.83 -22.00
N LYS A 292 9.19 -5.54 -23.02
CA LYS A 292 9.39 -6.54 -24.10
C LYS A 292 10.73 -7.26 -23.90
N SER A 293 11.79 -6.47 -23.59
CA SER A 293 13.09 -7.11 -23.34
C SER A 293 13.95 -6.19 -22.47
N ILE A 294 14.88 -6.89 -21.76
CA ILE A 294 15.93 -6.17 -21.02
C ILE A 294 17.31 -6.62 -21.53
N ASN A 295 18.12 -5.63 -21.93
CA ASN A 295 19.47 -5.91 -22.42
C ASN A 295 20.51 -5.38 -21.43
N TYR A 296 21.38 -6.38 -20.95
CA TYR A 296 22.30 -6.00 -19.85
C TYR A 296 23.67 -5.64 -20.44
N GLY A 297 24.39 -4.83 -19.62
CA GLY A 297 25.69 -4.30 -20.10
C GLY A 297 26.72 -5.42 -20.29
N ASN A 298 26.50 -6.59 -19.61
CA ASN A 298 27.51 -7.67 -19.78
C ASN A 298 27.13 -8.62 -20.92
N GLY A 299 25.97 -8.20 -21.71
CA GLY A 299 25.62 -9.00 -22.91
C GLY A 299 24.40 -9.90 -22.66
N LEU A 300 23.90 -10.04 -21.41
CA LEU A 300 22.66 -10.85 -21.20
C LEU A 300 21.45 -10.15 -21.81
N LYS A 301 20.54 -11.04 -22.14
CA LYS A 301 19.28 -10.50 -22.69
C LYS A 301 18.11 -11.34 -22.17
N THR A 302 17.12 -10.53 -21.60
CA THR A 302 15.89 -11.21 -21.15
C THR A 302 14.71 -10.78 -22.03
N ASP A 303 13.96 -11.79 -22.48
CA ASP A 303 12.77 -11.51 -23.31
C ASP A 303 11.50 -11.93 -22.55
N TYR A 304 10.47 -10.99 -22.73
CA TYR A 304 9.17 -11.31 -22.09
C TYR A 304 8.10 -11.53 -23.17
N SER A 305 7.21 -12.46 -22.83
CA SER A 305 5.93 -12.52 -23.58
C SER A 305 4.76 -12.53 -22.58
N TYR A 306 3.61 -12.11 -23.12
CA TYR A 306 2.45 -11.97 -22.20
C TYR A 306 1.25 -12.69 -22.83
N ASP A 307 0.38 -13.21 -21.91
CA ASP A 307 -0.87 -13.78 -22.46
C ASP A 307 -1.89 -12.66 -22.71
N GLY A 308 -3.10 -13.00 -23.25
CA GLY A 308 -4.11 -12.02 -23.69
C GLY A 308 -4.58 -11.11 -22.54
N ASP A 309 -4.34 -11.52 -21.25
CA ASP A 309 -4.79 -10.67 -20.11
C ASP A 309 -3.63 -9.84 -19.56
N GLY A 310 -2.50 -9.99 -20.26
CA GLY A 310 -1.38 -9.10 -19.86
C GLY A 310 -0.49 -9.76 -18.80
N ASN A 311 -0.81 -11.07 -18.43
CA ASN A 311 0.11 -11.79 -17.52
C ASN A 311 1.36 -12.29 -18.26
N VAL A 312 2.51 -12.25 -17.47
CA VAL A 312 3.74 -12.77 -18.13
C VAL A 312 3.53 -14.25 -18.49
N GLU A 313 3.73 -14.54 -19.72
CA GLU A 313 3.52 -15.93 -20.24
C GLU A 313 4.87 -16.65 -20.37
N SER A 314 5.92 -15.87 -20.71
CA SER A 314 7.26 -16.49 -20.78
C SER A 314 8.32 -15.42 -20.47
N LEU A 315 9.41 -15.95 -19.83
CA LEU A 315 10.59 -15.14 -19.50
C LEU A 315 11.85 -15.96 -19.80
N VAL A 316 12.65 -15.39 -20.74
CA VAL A 316 13.84 -16.17 -21.17
C VAL A 316 15.06 -15.25 -21.16
N THR A 317 16.10 -15.77 -20.43
CA THR A 317 17.36 -15.00 -20.47
C THR A 317 18.46 -15.81 -21.16
N VAL A 318 19.20 -15.08 -22.08
CA VAL A 318 20.27 -15.79 -22.82
C VAL A 318 21.57 -15.01 -22.64
N ILE A 319 22.64 -15.81 -22.74
CA ILE A 319 23.95 -15.12 -22.78
C ILE A 319 24.33 -14.78 -24.22
N SER A 320 25.54 -14.17 -24.36
CA SER A 320 25.88 -13.60 -25.68
C SER A 320 26.05 -14.71 -26.72
N THR A 321 26.35 -16.00 -26.27
CA THR A 321 26.49 -17.12 -27.24
C THR A 321 25.12 -17.65 -27.67
N GLY A 322 24.03 -17.19 -27.00
CA GLY A 322 22.67 -17.70 -27.32
C GLY A 322 22.24 -18.80 -26.34
N GLU A 323 23.16 -19.20 -25.47
CA GLU A 323 22.78 -20.22 -24.47
C GLU A 323 21.75 -19.67 -23.47
N VAL A 324 20.75 -20.51 -23.12
CA VAL A 324 19.65 -20.09 -22.22
C VAL A 324 20.05 -20.40 -20.78
N ILE A 325 19.94 -19.33 -19.91
CA ILE A 325 20.27 -19.61 -18.48
C ILE A 325 19.02 -19.41 -17.62
N VAL A 326 17.98 -18.74 -18.16
CA VAL A 326 16.64 -18.71 -17.53
C VAL A 326 15.58 -18.96 -18.62
N ASP A 327 14.58 -19.94 -18.30
CA ASP A 327 13.57 -20.22 -19.35
C ASP A 327 12.24 -20.57 -18.69
N TYR A 328 11.61 -19.61 -18.08
CA TYR A 328 10.33 -19.87 -17.38
C TYR A 328 9.14 -19.71 -18.33
N ASN A 329 8.20 -20.66 -18.17
CA ASN A 329 6.86 -20.54 -18.78
C ASN A 329 5.80 -20.52 -17.68
N TYR A 330 4.88 -19.57 -17.96
CA TYR A 330 3.86 -19.41 -16.90
C TYR A 330 2.47 -19.65 -17.46
N ALA A 331 1.62 -20.07 -16.53
CA ALA A 331 0.18 -20.19 -16.88
C ALA A 331 -0.67 -19.73 -15.69
N TYR A 332 -1.88 -19.30 -16.15
CA TYR A 332 -2.71 -18.69 -15.08
C TYR A 332 -4.14 -19.25 -15.18
N ASP A 333 -4.79 -19.28 -14.00
CA ASP A 333 -6.23 -19.61 -14.09
C ASP A 333 -7.04 -18.35 -14.44
N LEU A 334 -8.36 -18.43 -14.44
CA LEU A 334 -9.19 -17.34 -14.98
C LEU A 334 -9.27 -16.17 -13.99
N ASN A 335 -8.69 -16.35 -12.78
CA ASN A 335 -8.65 -15.20 -11.83
C ASN A 335 -7.25 -14.59 -11.76
N GLY A 336 -6.42 -15.09 -12.69
CA GLY A 336 -5.09 -14.46 -12.76
C GLY A 336 -4.10 -15.12 -11.79
N ASN A 337 -4.63 -16.22 -11.05
CA ASN A 337 -3.65 -16.96 -10.22
C ASN A 337 -2.72 -17.83 -11.08
N ARG A 338 -1.42 -17.67 -10.62
CA ARG A 338 -0.46 -18.50 -11.38
C ARG A 338 -0.63 -19.99 -11.01
N ILE A 339 -0.69 -20.84 -12.12
CA ILE A 339 -0.87 -22.29 -11.82
C ILE A 339 0.36 -23.06 -12.30
N GLU A 340 1.21 -22.27 -13.06
CA GLU A 340 2.44 -22.96 -13.52
C GLU A 340 3.59 -21.93 -13.59
N LYS A 341 4.74 -22.38 -13.10
CA LYS A 341 6.06 -21.78 -13.35
C LYS A 341 7.10 -22.86 -13.64
N VAL A 342 7.24 -23.06 -14.94
CA VAL A 342 8.05 -24.25 -15.28
C VAL A 342 9.23 -23.79 -16.15
N SER A 343 10.36 -24.35 -15.85
CA SER A 343 11.56 -24.17 -16.69
C SER A 343 12.18 -25.52 -17.05
N SER A 344 13.33 -25.37 -17.77
CA SER A 344 14.01 -26.63 -18.15
C SER A 344 14.57 -27.33 -16.90
N LYS A 345 14.74 -26.52 -15.81
CA LYS A 345 15.36 -27.10 -14.60
C LYS A 345 14.32 -27.34 -13.51
N HIS A 346 13.39 -26.44 -13.43
CA HIS A 346 12.44 -26.56 -12.30
C HIS A 346 11.00 -26.51 -12.82
N LYS A 347 10.20 -27.45 -12.22
CA LYS A 347 8.76 -27.46 -12.59
C LYS A 347 7.93 -27.19 -11.33
N ASN A 348 7.32 -26.00 -11.41
CA ASN A 348 6.44 -25.64 -10.27
C ASN A 348 4.98 -25.56 -10.71
N HIS A 349 4.12 -26.21 -9.87
CA HIS A 349 2.66 -26.16 -10.14
C HIS A 349 1.93 -25.75 -8.87
N TYR A 350 0.82 -24.98 -9.22
CA TYR A 350 0.08 -24.47 -8.05
C TYR A 350 -1.42 -24.67 -8.24
N THR A 351 -2.08 -24.89 -7.07
CA THR A 351 -3.56 -24.86 -7.13
C THR A 351 -4.07 -23.98 -5.97
N TYR A 352 -5.30 -23.59 -6.17
CA TYR A 352 -5.83 -22.62 -5.18
C TYR A 352 -7.21 -23.09 -4.72
N ASP A 353 -7.54 -22.64 -3.46
CA ASP A 353 -8.91 -22.98 -2.99
C ASP A 353 -9.91 -21.91 -3.45
N SER A 354 -11.13 -21.99 -3.02
CA SER A 354 -12.22 -21.16 -3.58
C SER A 354 -12.06 -19.69 -3.17
N MET A 355 -11.16 -19.45 -2.20
CA MET A 355 -10.89 -18.04 -1.83
C MET A 355 -9.61 -17.55 -2.49
N ASN A 356 -9.07 -18.40 -3.47
CA ASN A 356 -7.83 -18.06 -4.21
C ASN A 356 -6.60 -18.06 -3.28
N ARG A 357 -6.71 -18.83 -2.24
CA ARG A 357 -5.50 -19.08 -1.43
C ARG A 357 -4.75 -20.32 -1.95
N LEU A 358 -3.35 -20.14 -1.76
CA LEU A 358 -2.55 -21.29 -2.24
C LEU A 358 -2.92 -22.57 -1.48
N LYS A 359 -3.34 -23.59 -2.25
CA LYS A 359 -3.78 -24.88 -1.64
C LYS A 359 -2.71 -25.95 -1.86
N ASP A 360 -2.13 -25.98 -3.03
CA ASP A 360 -1.07 -26.97 -3.30
C ASP A 360 0.04 -26.31 -4.12
N SER A 361 1.27 -26.78 -3.70
CA SER A 361 2.41 -26.45 -4.57
C SER A 361 3.32 -27.67 -4.76
N SER A 362 3.82 -27.77 -5.93
CA SER A 362 4.75 -28.89 -6.20
C SER A 362 6.00 -28.35 -6.91
N TYR A 363 7.15 -28.90 -6.27
CA TYR A 363 8.47 -28.56 -6.83
C TYR A 363 9.26 -29.82 -7.16
N ASP A 364 9.85 -29.93 -8.25
CA ASP A 364 10.67 -31.10 -8.64
C ASP A 364 10.83 -32.08 -7.46
N GLY A 365 9.77 -33.08 -7.23
CA GLY A 365 9.91 -34.17 -6.23
C GLY A 365 9.42 -33.71 -4.85
N ARG A 366 9.22 -32.36 -4.64
CA ARG A 366 8.66 -31.82 -3.39
C ARG A 366 7.21 -31.37 -3.59
N GLN A 367 6.30 -31.86 -2.66
CA GLN A 367 4.87 -31.49 -2.76
C GLN A 367 4.42 -30.89 -1.42
N GLU A 368 3.81 -29.78 -1.62
CA GLU A 368 3.26 -29.16 -0.39
C GLU A 368 1.77 -28.90 -0.53
N SER A 369 1.03 -29.10 0.60
CA SER A 369 -0.41 -28.74 0.65
C SER A 369 -0.70 -27.97 1.93
N PHE A 370 -1.66 -27.08 1.70
CA PHE A 370 -1.95 -26.17 2.82
C PHE A 370 -3.45 -26.16 3.09
N THR A 371 -3.77 -26.05 4.38
CA THR A 371 -5.19 -25.80 4.73
C THR A 371 -5.26 -24.52 5.58
N TYR A 372 -6.52 -23.96 5.49
CA TYR A 372 -6.65 -22.65 6.17
C TYR A 372 -7.96 -22.63 6.96
N ASP A 373 -7.92 -21.79 7.97
CA ASP A 373 -9.25 -21.50 8.54
C ASP A 373 -9.97 -20.42 7.73
N LYS A 374 -11.15 -19.98 8.17
CA LYS A 374 -12.04 -19.15 7.32
C LYS A 374 -11.52 -17.71 7.23
N VAL A 375 -10.55 -17.42 8.16
CA VAL A 375 -10.00 -16.04 8.05
C VAL A 375 -8.61 -16.08 7.42
N GLY A 376 -8.15 -17.30 6.95
CA GLY A 376 -6.93 -17.31 6.12
C GLY A 376 -5.70 -17.73 6.93
N ASN A 377 -5.93 -18.04 8.26
CA ASN A 377 -4.78 -18.61 8.97
C ASN A 377 -4.45 -20.03 8.48
N ARG A 378 -3.10 -20.20 8.24
CA ARG A 378 -2.69 -21.56 7.83
C ARG A 378 -2.85 -22.55 9.00
N LEU A 379 -3.65 -23.68 8.74
CA LEU A 379 -3.88 -24.69 9.81
C LEU A 379 -2.92 -25.86 9.70
N SER A 380 -2.51 -26.11 8.45
CA SER A 380 -1.53 -27.21 8.28
C SER A 380 -0.73 -26.98 7.00
N LYS A 381 0.48 -27.46 7.10
CA LYS A 381 1.34 -27.59 5.91
C LYS A 381 1.92 -29.01 5.85
N THR A 382 1.56 -29.67 4.75
CA THR A 382 2.13 -31.02 4.56
C THR A 382 3.17 -31.00 3.43
N THR A 383 4.41 -31.40 3.82
CA THR A 383 5.47 -31.56 2.80
C THR A 383 5.83 -33.04 2.63
N ASN A 384 5.62 -33.70 1.38
CA ASN A 384 5.90 -35.09 0.97
C ASN A 384 5.38 -36.08 2.00
N ASP A 385 4.58 -35.68 3.04
CA ASP A 385 3.84 -36.58 3.95
C ASP A 385 4.08 -36.17 5.41
N ILE A 386 4.86 -35.18 5.56
CA ILE A 386 5.06 -34.65 6.93
C ILE A 386 4.21 -33.38 7.11
N THR A 387 3.44 -33.51 8.22
CA THR A 387 2.47 -32.40 8.40
C THR A 387 2.86 -31.57 9.63
N ASP A 388 3.01 -30.27 9.35
CA ASP A 388 3.07 -29.26 10.43
C ASP A 388 1.68 -28.71 10.75
N LYS A 389 1.46 -28.52 12.05
CA LYS A 389 0.13 -28.01 12.45
C LYS A 389 0.32 -26.66 13.17
N TYR A 390 -0.65 -25.75 12.77
CA TYR A 390 -0.58 -24.38 13.28
C TYR A 390 -1.78 -24.11 14.20
N VAL A 391 -1.46 -23.47 15.35
CA VAL A 391 -2.56 -23.15 16.29
C VAL A 391 -2.53 -21.64 16.55
N TYR A 392 -3.80 -21.05 16.45
CA TYR A 392 -3.86 -19.58 16.55
C TYR A 392 -4.79 -19.18 17.70
N ASN A 393 -4.55 -17.93 18.15
CA ASN A 393 -5.54 -17.41 19.12
C ASN A 393 -6.56 -16.51 18.42
N VAL A 394 -7.44 -15.84 19.21
CA VAL A 394 -8.61 -15.12 18.65
C VAL A 394 -8.13 -13.88 17.89
N LYS A 395 -6.85 -13.47 18.11
CA LYS A 395 -6.33 -12.30 17.36
C LYS A 395 -5.62 -12.73 16.08
N ASN A 396 -5.70 -14.09 15.86
CA ASN A 396 -5.05 -14.67 14.68
C ASN A 396 -3.52 -14.66 14.82
N GLN A 397 -3.07 -14.64 16.09
CA GLN A 397 -1.63 -14.82 16.36
C GLN A 397 -1.28 -16.32 16.43
N LEU A 398 -0.13 -16.62 15.71
CA LEU A 398 0.30 -18.05 15.79
C LEU A 398 0.85 -18.35 17.18
N LYS A 399 0.17 -19.33 17.91
CA LYS A 399 0.60 -19.68 19.29
C LYS A 399 1.51 -20.90 19.30
N GLU A 400 1.16 -21.83 18.38
CA GLU A 400 1.97 -23.07 18.38
C GLU A 400 2.18 -23.54 16.94
N LEU A 401 3.43 -23.97 16.72
CA LEU A 401 3.73 -24.73 15.49
C LEU A 401 4.24 -26.12 15.88
N ASN A 402 3.35 -27.09 15.59
CA ASN A 402 3.70 -28.48 15.93
C ASN A 402 4.32 -29.22 14.73
N GLN A 403 5.56 -29.58 14.99
CA GLN A 403 6.30 -30.31 13.93
C GLN A 403 6.82 -31.64 14.49
N ASN A 404 7.23 -32.53 13.57
CA ASN A 404 7.77 -33.82 14.06
C ASN A 404 8.98 -33.60 14.98
N SER A 405 9.70 -32.49 14.75
CA SER A 405 10.92 -32.19 15.53
C SER A 405 10.59 -31.55 16.87
N GLY A 406 9.34 -31.24 17.09
CA GLY A 406 8.93 -30.64 18.38
C GLY A 406 7.98 -29.45 18.14
N THR A 407 7.63 -28.84 19.21
CA THR A 407 6.66 -27.73 19.15
C THR A 407 7.39 -26.40 19.39
N ASN A 408 7.12 -25.46 18.43
CA ASN A 408 7.56 -24.07 18.65
C ASN A 408 6.43 -23.21 19.24
N LEU A 409 6.77 -22.51 20.34
CA LEU A 409 5.77 -21.65 20.98
C LEU A 409 6.10 -20.18 20.72
N PHE A 410 4.99 -19.42 20.44
CA PHE A 410 5.20 -18.00 20.09
C PHE A 410 4.51 -17.13 21.15
N THR A 411 5.26 -16.10 21.55
CA THR A 411 4.70 -15.14 22.50
C THR A 411 4.69 -13.74 21.87
N TYR A 412 3.54 -12.99 22.26
CA TYR A 412 3.38 -11.65 21.66
C TYR A 412 3.22 -10.61 22.77
N ASP A 413 3.70 -9.41 22.43
CA ASP A 413 3.33 -8.34 23.38
C ASP A 413 1.90 -7.85 23.11
N LYS A 414 1.40 -6.91 23.95
CA LYS A 414 -0.02 -6.49 23.87
C LYS A 414 -0.31 -5.79 22.54
N GLN A 415 0.81 -5.21 21.94
CA GLN A 415 0.57 -4.53 20.66
C GLN A 415 0.57 -5.52 19.49
N GLY A 416 0.90 -6.80 19.79
CA GLY A 416 0.76 -7.81 18.73
C GLY A 416 2.10 -8.11 18.05
N ASN A 417 3.22 -7.69 18.68
CA ASN A 417 4.55 -8.05 18.15
C ASN A 417 5.03 -9.40 18.70
N THR A 418 5.61 -10.21 17.73
CA THR A 418 6.24 -11.43 18.27
C THR A 418 7.48 -11.05 19.11
N ILE A 419 7.56 -11.56 20.40
CA ILE A 419 8.75 -11.19 21.22
C ILE A 419 9.53 -12.45 21.58
N LYS A 420 8.88 -13.56 21.32
CA LYS A 420 9.64 -14.78 21.70
C LYS A 420 9.11 -15.97 20.87
N GLU A 421 10.07 -16.77 20.35
CA GLU A 421 9.83 -18.10 19.77
C GLU A 421 10.68 -19.15 20.50
N GLU A 422 9.95 -20.14 21.10
CA GLU A 422 10.69 -21.09 21.97
C GLU A 422 10.37 -22.53 21.57
N SER A 423 11.49 -23.28 21.47
CA SER A 423 11.36 -24.74 21.25
C SER A 423 12.32 -25.48 22.17
N ASN A 424 12.30 -26.77 22.03
CA ASN A 424 13.24 -27.57 22.86
C ASN A 424 14.69 -27.32 22.46
N LEU A 425 14.87 -26.62 21.34
CA LEU A 425 16.24 -26.41 20.81
C LEU A 425 16.75 -25.04 21.26
N GLY A 426 15.90 -24.20 21.84
CA GLY A 426 16.38 -22.88 22.30
C GLY A 426 15.32 -21.80 22.06
N VAL A 427 15.79 -20.55 22.25
CA VAL A 427 14.80 -19.43 22.24
C VAL A 427 15.33 -18.33 21.31
N ASN A 428 14.41 -17.88 20.47
CA ASN A 428 14.62 -16.59 19.78
C ASN A 428 13.88 -15.46 20.47
N THR A 429 14.60 -14.28 20.67
CA THR A 429 13.89 -13.14 21.29
C THR A 429 13.98 -11.91 20.38
N PHE A 430 12.90 -11.14 20.51
CA PHE A 430 12.80 -9.94 19.67
C PHE A 430 12.40 -8.75 20.55
N GLU A 431 13.07 -7.58 20.24
CA GLU A 431 12.75 -6.37 21.02
C GLU A 431 12.32 -5.26 20.07
N TYR A 432 11.34 -4.44 20.65
CA TYR A 432 10.79 -3.34 19.82
C TYR A 432 10.89 -2.03 20.58
N ASN A 433 11.11 -0.90 19.72
CA ASN A 433 11.20 0.39 20.42
C ASN A 433 9.82 1.04 20.56
N ASN A 434 9.75 2.25 21.11
CA ASN A 434 8.47 2.89 21.48
C ASN A 434 7.70 3.37 20.23
N LEU A 435 8.36 3.24 19.05
CA LEU A 435 7.59 3.47 17.80
C LEU A 435 7.15 2.14 17.18
N ASN A 436 7.34 1.07 17.98
CA ASN A 436 6.93 -0.29 17.57
C ASN A 436 7.76 -0.80 16.39
N GLN A 437 9.03 -0.46 16.40
CA GLN A 437 9.97 -0.99 15.39
C GLN A 437 10.88 -2.04 16.02
N GLN A 438 11.09 -3.19 15.23
CA GLN A 438 11.99 -4.22 15.82
C GLN A 438 13.43 -3.70 15.88
N VAL A 439 14.13 -3.72 17.08
CA VAL A 439 15.45 -3.08 17.19
C VAL A 439 16.50 -4.13 17.57
N LYS A 440 15.96 -5.36 17.99
CA LYS A 440 16.95 -6.38 18.36
C LYS A 440 16.34 -7.78 18.24
N ALA A 441 17.23 -8.68 17.73
CA ALA A 441 16.85 -10.11 17.69
C ALA A 441 18.04 -10.96 18.13
N ILE A 442 17.70 -11.88 19.03
CA ILE A 442 18.72 -12.87 19.42
C ILE A 442 18.18 -14.28 19.11
N THR A 443 19.05 -15.03 18.30
CA THR A 443 18.54 -16.34 17.85
C THR A 443 18.93 -17.42 18.87
N LYS A 444 18.37 -18.55 18.76
CA LYS A 444 18.64 -19.66 19.70
C LYS A 444 20.10 -20.08 19.62
N GLU A 445 20.78 -19.70 18.53
CA GLU A 445 22.22 -20.03 18.40
C GLU A 445 23.08 -18.92 19.00
N GLY A 446 22.48 -17.88 19.56
CA GLY A 446 23.22 -16.78 20.22
C GLY A 446 23.64 -15.68 19.23
N ASN A 447 23.18 -15.78 17.92
CA ASN A 447 23.45 -14.68 16.97
C ASN A 447 22.58 -13.45 17.24
N THR A 448 23.26 -12.30 17.05
CA THR A 448 22.53 -11.06 17.36
C THR A 448 22.36 -10.20 16.10
N LEU A 449 21.15 -9.61 16.05
CA LEU A 449 20.85 -8.61 15.01
C LEU A 449 20.27 -7.36 15.68
N VAL A 450 21.04 -6.27 15.51
CA VAL A 450 20.54 -4.99 16.01
C VAL A 450 20.23 -4.05 14.84
N SER A 451 18.97 -3.43 14.96
CA SER A 451 18.51 -2.57 13.85
C SER A 451 18.33 -1.13 14.36
N ARG A 452 18.72 -0.18 13.45
CA ARG A 452 18.45 1.24 13.75
C ARG A 452 17.74 1.91 12.56
N TYR A 453 16.84 2.88 12.99
CA TYR A 453 15.97 3.45 11.93
C TYR A 453 16.15 4.97 11.88
N ASP A 454 16.00 5.47 10.63
CA ASP A 454 16.16 6.92 10.47
C ASP A 454 14.80 7.63 10.54
N THR A 455 14.77 8.95 10.35
CA THR A 455 13.55 9.78 10.57
C THR A 455 12.51 9.49 9.49
N GLU A 456 12.91 8.72 8.46
CA GLU A 456 11.89 8.32 7.46
C GLU A 456 11.31 6.94 7.79
N GLY A 457 11.74 6.43 8.91
CA GLY A 457 11.20 5.12 9.33
C GLY A 457 11.89 3.95 8.63
N LEU A 458 13.00 4.20 7.89
CA LEU A 458 13.70 3.12 7.15
C LEU A 458 14.88 2.62 8.00
N ARG A 459 15.12 1.25 7.86
CA ARG A 459 16.22 0.63 8.62
C ARG A 459 17.57 1.00 7.98
N CYS A 460 18.21 2.06 8.64
CA CYS A 460 19.38 2.64 7.96
C CYS A 460 20.67 1.98 8.48
N GLU A 461 20.57 1.10 9.56
CA GLU A 461 21.76 0.40 10.06
C GLU A 461 21.36 -0.94 10.66
N ILE A 462 22.34 -1.85 10.45
CA ILE A 462 22.19 -3.11 11.20
C ILE A 462 23.57 -3.51 11.73
N GLU A 463 23.50 -4.23 12.85
CA GLU A 463 24.70 -4.87 13.41
C GLU A 463 24.47 -6.37 13.61
N GLU A 464 25.18 -7.11 12.77
CA GLU A 464 25.05 -8.58 12.85
C GLU A 464 26.30 -9.16 13.54
N ASN A 465 26.13 -9.76 14.65
CA ASN A 465 27.24 -10.27 15.47
C ASN A 465 28.39 -9.27 15.53
N GLU A 466 27.99 -7.97 15.69
CA GLU A 466 28.94 -6.87 15.95
C GLU A 466 29.50 -6.30 14.64
N LYS A 467 29.07 -6.91 13.55
CA LYS A 467 29.45 -6.29 12.26
C LYS A 467 28.37 -5.31 11.78
N LEU A 468 28.86 -4.00 11.63
CA LEU A 468 27.89 -2.92 11.33
C LEU A 468 27.80 -2.69 9.81
N THR A 469 26.60 -2.62 9.32
CA THR A 469 26.33 -2.22 7.92
C THR A 469 25.35 -1.04 7.90
N LYS A 470 25.74 -0.05 7.05
CA LYS A 470 24.82 1.09 6.85
C LYS A 470 24.15 1.03 5.48
N PHE A 471 22.84 1.53 5.52
CA PHE A 471 22.07 1.46 4.26
C PHE A 471 21.70 2.89 3.83
N ILE A 472 22.00 3.13 2.56
CA ILE A 472 21.54 4.41 1.98
C ILE A 472 20.43 4.15 0.96
N PHE A 473 19.30 4.91 1.21
CA PHE A 473 18.09 4.59 0.43
C PHE A 473 17.82 5.70 -0.58
N HIS A 474 17.44 5.28 -1.77
CA HIS A 474 16.62 6.14 -2.67
C HIS A 474 15.15 5.76 -2.56
N LYS A 475 14.42 6.74 -1.99
CA LYS A 475 13.04 6.41 -1.59
C LYS A 475 13.02 5.19 -0.67
N GLU A 476 12.36 4.00 -1.07
CA GLU A 476 12.25 2.88 -0.11
C GLU A 476 13.21 1.75 -0.51
N ASN A 477 14.06 2.05 -1.52
CA ASN A 477 14.93 0.95 -1.98
C ASN A 477 16.39 1.26 -1.57
N VAL A 478 17.04 0.21 -1.24
CA VAL A 478 18.46 0.37 -0.85
C VAL A 478 19.30 0.61 -2.13
N LEU A 479 20.10 1.64 -2.01
CA LEU A 479 20.95 1.93 -3.20
C LEU A 479 22.41 1.61 -2.86
N VAL A 480 22.80 1.81 -1.56
CA VAL A 480 24.22 1.56 -1.23
C VAL A 480 24.27 0.93 0.16
N GLU A 481 25.23 -0.06 0.31
CA GLU A 481 25.61 -0.61 1.62
C GLU A 481 27.08 -0.24 1.91
N THR A 482 27.22 0.22 3.16
CA THR A 482 28.61 0.53 3.53
C THR A 482 28.91 -0.01 4.93
N ASP A 483 30.23 -0.07 5.20
CA ASP A 483 30.57 -0.41 6.60
C ASP A 483 30.54 0.85 7.48
N LYS A 484 31.09 0.83 8.72
CA LYS A 484 30.95 1.95 9.68
C LYS A 484 31.72 3.18 9.21
N ASP A 485 32.70 2.94 8.32
CA ASP A 485 33.52 4.07 7.85
C ASP A 485 33.10 4.51 6.44
N TYR A 486 31.90 4.00 6.03
CA TYR A 486 31.31 4.33 4.71
C TYR A 486 32.16 3.75 3.56
N ASN A 487 32.97 2.76 3.90
CA ASN A 487 33.55 1.98 2.78
C ASN A 487 32.49 1.08 2.11
N LEU A 488 32.68 1.03 0.78
CA LEU A 488 31.64 0.37 -0.04
C LEU A 488 31.57 -1.13 0.28
N ILE A 489 30.36 -1.61 0.57
CA ILE A 489 30.06 -3.06 0.58
C ILE A 489 29.33 -3.44 -0.71
N SER A 490 28.25 -2.73 -1.02
CA SER A 490 27.53 -2.98 -2.30
C SER A 490 26.86 -1.68 -2.77
N ARG A 491 26.93 -1.51 -4.11
CA ARG A 491 26.19 -0.42 -4.76
C ARG A 491 25.25 -0.99 -5.84
N PHE A 492 23.94 -0.61 -5.64
CA PHE A 492 22.95 -1.23 -6.55
C PHE A 492 22.52 -0.21 -7.62
N THR A 493 22.56 -0.71 -8.84
CA THR A 493 21.88 0.06 -9.91
C THR A 493 20.44 -0.44 -10.10
N ARG A 494 19.50 0.60 -9.91
CA ARG A 494 18.08 0.14 -9.88
C ARG A 494 17.36 0.62 -11.14
N GLY A 495 16.89 -0.44 -11.99
CA GLY A 495 15.78 -0.16 -12.94
C GLY A 495 14.41 -0.38 -12.30
N TYR A 496 13.57 -1.18 -13.08
CA TYR A 496 12.30 -1.55 -12.40
C TYR A 496 12.58 -2.52 -11.24
N GLU A 497 13.68 -3.28 -11.31
CA GLU A 497 14.30 -4.11 -10.25
C GLU A 497 15.81 -3.85 -10.19
N VAL A 498 16.48 -4.60 -9.27
CA VAL A 498 17.96 -4.44 -9.28
C VAL A 498 18.53 -5.12 -10.53
N VAL A 499 19.19 -4.26 -11.33
CA VAL A 499 19.65 -4.83 -12.63
C VAL A 499 21.15 -5.08 -12.55
N ALA A 500 21.86 -4.41 -11.60
CA ALA A 500 23.30 -4.67 -11.43
C ALA A 500 23.74 -4.16 -10.05
N ALA A 501 24.90 -4.69 -9.65
CA ALA A 501 25.48 -4.18 -8.40
C ALA A 501 27.01 -4.26 -8.48
N ASP A 502 27.60 -3.21 -7.98
CA ASP A 502 29.06 -3.28 -7.72
C ASP A 502 29.33 -3.70 -6.28
N ILE A 503 30.02 -4.92 -6.19
CA ILE A 503 30.14 -5.52 -4.84
C ILE A 503 31.64 -5.65 -4.52
N SER A 504 31.97 -5.25 -3.26
CA SER A 504 33.39 -5.31 -2.84
C SER A 504 33.83 -6.76 -2.63
N ASP A 505 35.07 -7.17 -3.06
CA ASP A 505 35.58 -8.55 -2.88
C ASP A 505 36.25 -8.69 -1.50
N GLY A 506 35.76 -7.88 -0.49
CA GLY A 506 36.37 -8.12 0.83
C GLY A 506 37.48 -7.10 1.12
N ASP A 507 38.02 -6.39 -0.07
CA ASP A 507 38.92 -5.22 0.12
C ASP A 507 38.11 -3.92 0.01
N LEU A 508 37.60 -3.45 1.08
CA LEU A 508 36.60 -2.37 1.23
C LEU A 508 37.19 -1.04 0.74
N ALA A 509 38.52 -1.15 0.12
CA ALA A 509 39.11 0.03 -0.54
C ALA A 509 39.02 -0.08 -2.06
N SER A 510 38.43 -1.23 -2.73
CA SER A 510 38.32 -1.43 -4.19
C SER A 510 36.96 -0.93 -4.71
N GLU A 511 36.93 -0.44 -5.98
CA GLU A 511 35.75 0.08 -6.72
C GLU A 511 34.70 -1.01 -6.92
N GLY A 512 34.79 -2.26 -6.21
CA GLY A 512 33.80 -3.36 -6.30
C GLY A 512 33.74 -3.94 -7.72
N ASN A 513 33.54 -5.24 -7.84
CA ASN A 513 33.27 -5.91 -9.14
C ASN A 513 31.79 -5.84 -9.51
N ARG A 514 31.64 -5.52 -10.81
CA ARG A 514 30.23 -5.39 -11.26
C ARG A 514 29.62 -6.78 -11.50
N TYR A 515 28.33 -6.88 -11.03
CA TYR A 515 27.55 -8.11 -11.24
C TYR A 515 26.15 -7.74 -11.75
N TYR A 516 25.57 -8.73 -12.47
CA TYR A 516 24.25 -8.43 -13.07
C TYR A 516 23.22 -9.42 -12.54
N TYR A 517 21.99 -8.76 -12.30
CA TYR A 517 20.92 -9.54 -11.64
C TYR A 517 19.85 -9.91 -12.67
N THR A 518 19.47 -11.20 -12.62
CA THR A 518 18.25 -11.59 -13.38
C THR A 518 17.17 -12.02 -12.39
N HIS A 519 15.93 -11.77 -12.88
CA HIS A 519 14.83 -11.97 -11.91
C HIS A 519 13.75 -12.85 -12.55
N ASP A 520 12.95 -13.36 -11.59
CA ASP A 520 11.75 -14.01 -12.14
C ASP A 520 10.62 -12.97 -12.27
N GLU A 521 9.44 -13.39 -12.69
CA GLU A 521 8.35 -12.45 -13.03
C GLU A 521 7.91 -11.65 -11.80
N GLN A 522 8.28 -12.13 -10.55
CA GLN A 522 7.84 -11.40 -9.33
C GLN A 522 8.95 -10.46 -8.85
N GLY A 523 10.04 -10.50 -9.61
CA GLY A 523 11.13 -9.60 -9.22
C GLY A 523 12.10 -10.26 -8.23
N SER A 524 11.90 -11.61 -8.02
CA SER A 524 12.87 -12.32 -7.17
C SER A 524 14.18 -12.58 -7.92
N THR A 525 15.27 -12.41 -7.11
CA THR A 525 16.59 -12.66 -7.73
C THR A 525 16.77 -14.16 -8.01
N VAL A 526 17.11 -14.47 -9.33
CA VAL A 526 17.29 -15.90 -9.71
C VAL A 526 18.79 -16.15 -9.94
N PHE A 527 19.45 -15.29 -10.74
CA PHE A 527 20.89 -15.47 -10.96
C PHE A 527 21.60 -14.12 -10.80
N ILE A 528 22.85 -14.25 -10.30
CA ILE A 528 23.80 -13.12 -10.38
C ILE A 528 25.03 -13.57 -11.17
N THR A 529 25.36 -12.74 -12.24
CA THR A 529 26.47 -13.15 -13.11
C THR A 529 27.55 -12.06 -13.12
N ASP A 530 28.76 -12.53 -13.42
CA ASP A 530 29.83 -11.51 -13.52
C ASP A 530 29.94 -10.99 -14.95
N ASN A 531 30.98 -10.20 -15.25
CA ASN A 531 31.11 -9.54 -16.57
C ASN A 531 31.38 -10.56 -17.69
N GLU A 532 31.84 -11.73 -17.26
CA GLU A 532 32.11 -12.78 -18.28
C GLU A 532 30.90 -13.72 -18.42
N GLN A 533 29.72 -13.37 -17.73
CA GLN A 533 28.42 -14.07 -17.81
C GLN A 533 28.49 -15.44 -17.14
N GLN A 534 29.52 -15.49 -16.16
CA GLN A 534 29.50 -16.70 -15.31
C GLN A 534 28.55 -16.52 -14.12
N ILE A 535 27.85 -17.63 -13.80
CA ILE A 535 26.85 -17.54 -12.71
C ILE A 535 27.59 -17.58 -11.37
N LYS A 536 27.36 -16.55 -10.57
CA LYS A 536 28.00 -16.50 -9.23
C LYS A 536 27.02 -16.86 -8.12
N ASN A 537 25.81 -16.44 -8.34
CA ASN A 537 24.77 -16.87 -7.39
C ASN A 537 23.57 -17.44 -8.12
N GLU A 538 22.90 -18.38 -7.40
CA GLU A 538 21.64 -18.97 -7.90
C GLU A 538 20.70 -19.24 -6.72
N TYR A 539 19.44 -18.74 -7.02
CA TYR A 539 18.45 -18.93 -5.93
C TYR A 539 17.21 -19.64 -6.49
N CYS A 540 16.67 -20.51 -5.62
CA CYS A 540 15.37 -21.16 -5.90
C CYS A 540 14.51 -21.07 -4.63
N TYR A 541 13.27 -20.57 -4.90
CA TYR A 541 12.42 -20.32 -3.72
C TYR A 541 11.19 -21.23 -3.79
N ASP A 542 10.69 -21.55 -2.53
CA ASP A 542 9.33 -22.10 -2.59
C ASP A 542 8.30 -20.97 -2.71
N ALA A 543 6.96 -21.35 -2.67
CA ALA A 543 5.89 -20.39 -3.02
C ALA A 543 5.87 -19.24 -2.00
N PHE A 544 6.40 -19.46 -0.77
CA PHE A 544 6.27 -18.40 0.25
C PHE A 544 7.61 -17.71 0.47
N GLY A 545 8.58 -18.11 -0.42
CA GLY A 545 9.79 -17.26 -0.40
C GLY A 545 10.93 -17.93 0.38
N ASN A 546 10.67 -19.25 0.89
CA ASN A 546 11.81 -19.99 1.48
C ASN A 546 12.81 -20.43 0.40
N VAL A 547 14.08 -20.22 0.81
CA VAL A 547 15.10 -20.63 -0.18
C VAL A 547 15.23 -22.17 -0.15
N LEU A 548 14.85 -22.75 -1.31
CA LEU A 548 14.95 -24.23 -1.40
C LEU A 548 16.38 -24.66 -1.74
N GLU A 549 16.93 -23.93 -2.67
CA GLU A 549 18.32 -24.19 -3.08
C GLU A 549 18.99 -22.86 -3.45
N SER A 550 20.28 -22.79 -2.97
CA SER A 550 21.01 -21.58 -3.42
C SER A 550 22.51 -21.85 -3.47
N THR A 551 23.18 -21.24 -4.38
CA THR A 551 24.65 -21.13 -4.41
C THR A 551 25.05 -19.65 -4.41
N GLU A 552 26.02 -19.40 -3.40
CA GLU A 552 26.40 -17.96 -3.36
C GLU A 552 27.94 -17.84 -3.34
N ASP A 553 28.37 -17.22 -4.46
CA ASP A 553 29.81 -16.90 -4.49
C ASP A 553 30.06 -15.44 -4.13
N VAL A 554 29.01 -14.73 -4.24
CA VAL A 554 29.13 -13.30 -3.88
C VAL A 554 28.00 -12.95 -2.91
N ASP A 555 28.40 -12.03 -2.00
CA ASP A 555 27.40 -11.65 -0.97
C ASP A 555 26.19 -10.94 -1.61
N ASN A 556 24.94 -11.27 -1.04
CA ASN A 556 23.71 -10.64 -1.58
C ASN A 556 22.59 -10.71 -0.52
N ARG A 557 21.90 -9.58 -0.43
CA ARG A 557 20.78 -9.58 0.54
C ARG A 557 19.45 -9.31 -0.17
N ILE A 558 19.58 -8.92 -1.41
CA ILE A 558 18.33 -8.64 -2.15
C ILE A 558 17.89 -9.93 -2.86
N THR A 559 16.85 -10.62 -2.27
CA THR A 559 16.52 -11.97 -2.80
C THR A 559 15.04 -12.02 -3.19
N TYR A 560 14.16 -12.65 -2.50
CA TYR A 560 12.76 -12.95 -2.83
C TYR A 560 11.97 -11.64 -2.97
N THR A 561 11.46 -11.42 -4.21
CA THR A 561 10.63 -10.26 -4.63
C THR A 561 11.44 -8.97 -4.50
N GLY A 562 12.77 -9.17 -4.42
CA GLY A 562 13.65 -7.98 -4.49
C GLY A 562 13.79 -7.32 -3.11
N GLN A 563 13.43 -8.15 -2.02
CA GLN A 563 13.45 -7.52 -0.68
C GLN A 563 14.68 -7.99 0.09
N GLN A 564 15.02 -7.14 1.10
CA GLN A 564 16.21 -7.45 1.93
C GLN A 564 15.95 -8.68 2.83
N PHE A 565 16.91 -9.67 2.71
CA PHE A 565 16.80 -10.90 3.51
C PHE A 565 17.83 -10.85 4.64
N ASP A 566 17.21 -11.06 5.85
CA ASP A 566 18.13 -11.17 7.01
C ASP A 566 18.50 -12.64 7.28
N GLY A 567 19.82 -12.93 7.04
CA GLY A 567 20.28 -14.32 7.17
C GLY A 567 20.27 -14.80 8.63
N ILE A 568 20.34 -13.81 9.64
CA ILE A 568 20.39 -14.22 11.07
C ILE A 568 19.00 -14.65 11.54
N THR A 569 17.97 -13.93 11.11
CA THR A 569 16.62 -14.25 11.66
C THR A 569 15.81 -15.02 10.62
N ASP A 570 16.36 -15.09 9.41
CA ASP A 570 15.63 -15.70 8.30
C ASP A 570 14.30 -14.98 8.04
N GLN A 571 14.36 -13.64 8.05
CA GLN A 571 13.16 -12.80 7.79
C GLN A 571 13.47 -11.78 6.70
N TYR A 572 12.32 -11.39 6.13
CA TYR A 572 12.45 -10.32 5.12
C TYR A 572 12.02 -8.99 5.76
N TYR A 573 12.91 -8.01 5.51
CA TYR A 573 12.53 -6.65 5.93
C TYR A 573 11.68 -5.96 4.86
N LEU A 574 10.43 -5.56 5.22
CA LEU A 574 9.52 -4.95 4.22
C LEU A 574 9.13 -3.54 4.68
N ARG A 575 10.09 -2.90 5.42
CA ARG A 575 10.01 -1.50 5.88
C ARG A 575 9.05 -1.37 7.05
N ALA A 576 7.76 -1.59 6.78
CA ALA A 576 6.82 -1.38 7.90
C ALA A 576 6.86 -2.56 8.88
N ARG A 577 7.22 -3.78 8.30
CA ARG A 577 7.20 -4.98 9.17
C ARG A 577 8.15 -6.04 8.59
N PHE A 578 8.25 -7.10 9.46
CA PHE A 578 9.08 -8.23 8.98
C PHE A 578 8.18 -9.40 8.58
N TYR A 579 8.63 -9.97 7.47
CA TYR A 579 7.94 -11.17 6.96
C TYR A 579 8.82 -12.40 7.20
N ASN A 580 8.13 -13.38 7.90
CA ASN A 580 8.82 -14.68 8.10
C ASN A 580 8.32 -15.72 7.10
N SER A 581 9.23 -16.06 6.15
CA SER A 581 8.78 -16.95 5.04
C SER A 581 8.65 -18.40 5.52
N VAL A 582 9.32 -18.78 6.64
CA VAL A 582 9.24 -20.17 7.13
C VAL A 582 7.83 -20.46 7.68
N ILE A 583 7.28 -19.46 8.28
CA ILE A 583 5.92 -19.76 8.80
C ILE A 583 4.88 -19.07 7.92
N GLY A 584 5.34 -18.26 6.91
CA GLY A 584 4.46 -17.74 5.83
C GLY A 584 3.55 -16.61 6.34
N ARG A 585 4.10 -15.75 7.29
CA ARG A 585 3.24 -14.66 7.77
C ARG A 585 4.11 -13.54 8.37
N PHE A 586 3.39 -12.35 8.59
CA PHE A 586 4.10 -11.22 9.21
C PHE A 586 4.31 -11.50 10.71
N THR A 587 5.37 -10.79 11.28
CA THR A 587 5.70 -11.04 12.70
C THR A 587 5.10 -9.94 13.57
N GLN A 588 4.41 -8.94 12.90
CA GLN A 588 3.68 -7.87 13.59
C GLN A 588 2.30 -7.68 12.96
N GLU A 589 1.42 -7.14 13.89
CA GLU A 589 0.08 -6.80 13.34
C GLU A 589 0.19 -5.69 12.29
N ASP A 590 -0.61 -5.84 11.28
CA ASP A 590 -0.68 -4.78 10.23
C ASP A 590 -1.38 -3.54 10.78
N VAL A 591 -0.69 -2.42 10.60
CA VAL A 591 -1.35 -1.18 11.10
C VAL A 591 -2.28 -0.63 10.02
N TYR A 592 -1.98 -1.18 8.76
CA TYR A 592 -2.92 -0.85 7.66
C TYR A 592 -4.09 -1.84 7.63
N ARG A 593 -5.28 -1.44 7.88
CA ARG A 593 -6.43 -2.36 8.08
C ARG A 593 -7.23 -2.48 6.78
N GLY A 594 -6.52 -2.18 5.59
CA GLY A 594 -7.25 -2.23 4.30
C GLY A 594 -7.06 -3.58 3.61
N ASP A 595 -6.31 -4.64 4.16
CA ASP A 595 -5.98 -5.87 3.40
C ASP A 595 -6.74 -7.06 4.00
N GLY A 596 -7.78 -6.75 4.82
CA GLY A 596 -8.56 -7.85 5.41
C GLY A 596 -8.51 -7.80 6.94
N LEU A 597 -9.34 -8.69 7.55
CA LEU A 597 -9.48 -8.64 9.03
C LEU A 597 -8.43 -9.54 9.69
N ASN A 598 -7.72 -10.35 8.84
CA ASN A 598 -6.52 -11.00 9.39
C ASN A 598 -5.29 -10.09 9.27
N LEU A 599 -4.72 -9.68 10.41
CA LEU A 599 -3.71 -8.59 10.36
C LEU A 599 -2.30 -9.18 10.31
N TYR A 600 -2.21 -10.58 10.12
CA TYR A 600 -0.86 -11.19 10.07
C TYR A 600 -0.63 -11.87 8.73
N SER A 601 -1.64 -11.85 7.93
CA SER A 601 -1.54 -12.66 6.70
C SER A 601 -0.56 -11.99 5.71
N TYR A 602 0.20 -12.84 5.07
CA TYR A 602 1.05 -12.34 3.96
C TYR A 602 0.40 -12.67 2.61
N CYS A 603 0.02 -11.52 1.92
CA CYS A 603 -0.51 -11.59 0.54
C CYS A 603 -1.75 -12.50 0.48
N GLY A 604 -2.58 -12.44 1.57
CA GLY A 604 -3.86 -13.19 1.57
C GLY A 604 -3.64 -14.70 1.39
N SER A 605 -2.44 -15.19 1.72
CA SER A 605 -2.04 -16.60 1.60
C SER A 605 -1.93 -17.03 0.14
N ASN A 606 -1.67 -16.01 -0.70
CA ASN A 606 -1.42 -16.27 -2.13
C ASN A 606 -0.15 -15.53 -2.57
N PRO A 607 1.00 -15.98 -2.11
CA PRO A 607 2.26 -15.26 -2.39
C PRO A 607 2.79 -15.56 -3.80
N VAL A 608 2.07 -16.42 -4.51
CA VAL A 608 2.46 -16.72 -5.91
C VAL A 608 1.88 -15.66 -6.84
N GLY A 609 0.79 -15.14 -6.41
CA GLY A 609 0.14 -14.15 -7.29
C GLY A 609 0.37 -12.73 -6.79
N TYR A 610 0.89 -12.66 -5.51
CA TYR A 610 1.00 -11.30 -4.93
C TYR A 610 2.33 -11.19 -4.16
N PHE A 611 2.73 -9.90 -3.98
CA PHE A 611 3.86 -9.66 -3.06
C PHE A 611 3.61 -8.34 -2.30
N ASP A 612 4.38 -8.15 -1.20
CA ASP A 612 4.20 -6.92 -0.39
C ASP A 612 5.57 -6.26 -0.17
N PRO A 613 5.83 -5.20 -0.89
CA PRO A 613 7.17 -4.59 -0.81
C PRO A 613 7.27 -3.61 0.38
N SER A 614 6.07 -3.18 0.86
CA SER A 614 6.14 -2.11 1.89
C SER A 614 5.84 -2.69 3.28
N GLY A 615 5.24 -3.92 3.21
CA GLY A 615 4.75 -4.46 4.49
C GLY A 615 3.36 -3.94 4.85
N TYR A 616 2.76 -3.03 3.93
CA TYR A 616 1.41 -2.50 4.22
C TYR A 616 0.38 -3.08 3.25
N THR A 617 0.95 -3.18 2.02
CA THR A 617 -0.12 -3.47 1.04
C THR A 617 0.31 -4.64 0.16
N LYS A 618 -0.65 -5.52 0.04
CA LYS A 618 -0.48 -6.62 -0.93
C LYS A 618 -0.62 -6.11 -2.37
N CYS A 619 0.40 -6.46 -3.28
CA CYS A 619 0.41 -5.97 -4.68
C CYS A 619 0.40 -7.15 -5.67
N PRO A 620 -0.47 -6.95 -6.71
CA PRO A 620 -0.40 -8.01 -7.75
C PRO A 620 0.96 -8.00 -8.47
N ILE A 621 1.32 -9.11 -8.99
CA ILE A 621 2.59 -9.18 -9.74
C ILE A 621 2.45 -8.38 -11.04
N GLY A 622 3.54 -7.46 -11.25
CA GLY A 622 3.52 -6.73 -12.53
C GLY A 622 2.91 -5.33 -12.37
N SER A 623 2.34 -4.96 -11.06
CA SER A 623 1.78 -3.61 -10.82
C SER A 623 2.91 -2.64 -10.45
N ASN A 624 2.89 -1.39 -11.24
CA ASN A 624 3.86 -0.31 -10.95
C ASN A 624 3.91 0.02 -9.46
N LYS A 625 4.99 -0.41 -8.76
CA LYS A 625 5.55 -0.33 -7.40
C LYS A 625 5.37 1.09 -6.82
N GLU A 626 4.33 2.01 -7.52
CA GLU A 626 4.46 3.35 -6.92
C GLU A 626 3.08 3.91 -6.59
N THR A 627 2.22 3.18 -5.97
CA THR A 627 1.15 4.18 -5.66
C THR A 627 1.06 4.36 -4.14
N ASN A 628 1.58 5.54 -3.69
CA ASN A 628 1.42 6.21 -2.40
C ASN A 628 -0.06 6.37 -2.00
N PHE A 629 -0.52 5.67 -0.98
CA PHE A 629 -1.84 5.70 -0.28
C PHE A 629 -2.41 7.11 -0.24
N ASP A 630 -1.69 8.18 -0.14
CA ASP A 630 -2.20 9.57 -0.14
C ASP A 630 -2.54 10.03 -1.55
N GLU A 631 -1.95 9.54 -2.52
CA GLU A 631 -2.26 9.79 -3.95
C GLU A 631 -3.52 9.04 -4.38
N TYR A 632 -3.78 8.01 -3.71
CA TYR A 632 -5.00 7.22 -3.99
C TYR A 632 -6.24 7.91 -3.37
N GLN A 633 -6.16 8.46 -2.16
CA GLN A 633 -7.30 9.16 -1.54
C GLN A 633 -7.59 10.48 -2.27
N TYR A 634 -6.60 11.11 -2.70
CA TYR A 634 -6.77 12.35 -3.49
C TYR A 634 -7.40 12.05 -4.85
N LYS A 635 -7.09 11.02 -5.50
CA LYS A 635 -7.66 10.64 -6.82
C LYS A 635 -9.13 10.23 -6.69
N LYS A 636 -9.54 9.72 -5.56
CA LYS A 636 -10.94 9.32 -5.30
C LYS A 636 -11.84 10.54 -5.08
N LYS A 637 -11.39 11.46 -4.31
CA LYS A 637 -12.16 12.71 -4.13
C LYS A 637 -12.17 13.53 -5.41
N HIS A 638 -11.03 13.44 -6.00
CA HIS A 638 -10.91 14.15 -7.31
C HIS A 638 -11.92 13.58 -8.32
N ASP A 639 -12.22 12.28 -8.37
CA ASP A 639 -13.13 11.64 -9.35
C ASP A 639 -14.59 12.01 -9.07
N GLN A 640 -14.88 12.47 -7.88
CA GLN A 640 -16.28 12.82 -7.52
C GLN A 640 -16.56 14.29 -7.78
N THR A 641 -15.45 15.05 -8.23
CA THR A 641 -15.69 16.45 -8.62
C THR A 641 -16.24 16.52 -10.05
N PRO A 642 -17.09 17.55 -10.40
CA PRO A 642 -17.66 17.67 -11.75
C PRO A 642 -16.57 17.64 -12.83
N LYS A 643 -16.77 16.68 -13.81
CA LYS A 643 -15.80 16.52 -14.93
C LYS A 643 -15.97 17.64 -15.96
N LYS A 644 -14.84 17.90 -16.62
CA LYS A 644 -14.86 19.02 -17.59
C LYS A 644 -15.93 18.79 -18.67
N GLY A 645 -17.02 19.74 -18.77
CA GLY A 645 -17.95 19.74 -19.93
C GLY A 645 -19.28 19.05 -19.58
N GLU A 646 -19.59 18.54 -18.39
CA GLU A 646 -20.78 17.69 -18.10
C GLU A 646 -21.84 18.50 -17.35
N ARG A 647 -21.43 19.87 -16.82
CA ARG A 647 -22.47 20.62 -16.07
C ARG A 647 -21.95 22.02 -15.75
N GLY A 648 -20.71 22.38 -16.28
CA GLY A 648 -20.08 23.71 -16.07
C GLY A 648 -18.59 23.66 -16.36
N VAL A 649 -17.82 24.84 -16.06
CA VAL A 649 -16.39 24.88 -16.43
C VAL A 649 -15.59 25.28 -15.18
N TRP A 650 -14.35 24.68 -15.13
CA TRP A 650 -13.45 25.05 -14.02
C TRP A 650 -12.61 26.29 -14.40
N SER A 651 -12.42 27.19 -13.47
CA SER A 651 -11.65 28.41 -13.74
C SER A 651 -10.16 28.11 -13.73
N GLY A 652 -9.72 26.94 -13.23
CA GLY A 652 -8.31 26.46 -13.19
C GLY A 652 -8.27 24.94 -13.00
N GLU A 653 -7.23 24.56 -12.19
CA GLU A 653 -7.09 23.09 -12.06
C GLU A 653 -8.33 22.46 -11.40
N ARG A 654 -8.87 21.43 -11.96
CA ARG A 654 -10.04 20.70 -11.43
C ARG A 654 -9.77 20.19 -10.01
N GLY A 655 -10.80 20.60 -9.11
CA GLY A 655 -10.69 20.07 -7.73
C GLY A 655 -9.85 21.02 -6.85
N GLU A 656 -9.23 22.01 -7.59
CA GLU A 656 -8.45 22.96 -6.77
C GLU A 656 -8.81 24.41 -7.13
N SER A 657 -9.78 24.48 -7.98
CA SER A 657 -10.13 25.86 -8.42
C SER A 657 -11.66 26.02 -8.41
N LYS A 658 -12.11 27.13 -8.86
CA LYS A 658 -13.56 27.47 -8.85
C LYS A 658 -14.30 26.79 -10.00
N TYR A 659 -15.48 26.12 -9.60
CA TYR A 659 -16.33 25.52 -10.65
C TYR A 659 -17.52 26.44 -10.99
N ILE A 660 -17.62 26.74 -12.39
CA ILE A 660 -18.70 27.65 -12.86
C ILE A 660 -19.76 26.84 -13.61
N PRO A 661 -20.99 26.77 -12.99
CA PRO A 661 -22.04 25.91 -13.56
C PRO A 661 -22.65 26.52 -14.84
N ASN A 662 -23.13 25.75 -15.82
CA ASN A 662 -23.79 26.27 -17.04
C ASN A 662 -25.32 26.25 -16.86
N ASP A 663 -25.86 25.77 -15.62
CA ASP A 663 -27.31 25.77 -15.34
C ASP A 663 -27.78 27.20 -14.98
N LYS A 664 -28.73 27.77 -15.80
CA LYS A 664 -29.11 29.20 -15.72
C LYS A 664 -29.82 29.49 -14.38
N GLU A 665 -30.46 28.45 -13.87
CA GLU A 665 -31.14 28.64 -12.58
C GLU A 665 -30.14 28.68 -11.42
N ILE A 666 -29.07 27.86 -11.53
CA ILE A 666 -28.05 27.89 -10.45
C ILE A 666 -27.20 29.16 -10.58
N GLN A 667 -27.01 29.64 -11.74
CA GLN A 667 -26.27 30.90 -11.94
C GLN A 667 -27.03 32.09 -11.34
N ARG A 668 -28.38 32.03 -11.55
CA ARG A 668 -29.17 33.13 -10.95
C ARG A 668 -29.12 33.07 -9.42
N GLU A 669 -29.02 31.83 -8.92
CA GLU A 669 -28.95 31.71 -7.44
C GLU A 669 -27.58 32.16 -6.92
N LEU A 670 -26.51 31.87 -7.61
CA LEU A 670 -25.16 32.30 -7.18
C LEU A 670 -24.99 33.81 -7.34
N ALA A 671 -25.67 34.41 -8.37
CA ALA A 671 -25.53 35.88 -8.61
C ALA A 671 -26.10 36.67 -7.43
N LYS A 672 -27.06 36.03 -6.63
CA LYS A 672 -27.58 36.75 -5.45
C LYS A 672 -26.46 37.01 -4.43
N TYR A 673 -25.36 36.27 -4.65
CA TYR A 673 -24.23 36.45 -3.71
C TYR A 673 -23.01 36.98 -4.47
N ASP A 674 -23.17 37.49 -5.62
CA ASP A 674 -22.12 38.05 -6.52
C ASP A 674 -21.06 36.99 -6.86
N LEU A 675 -21.59 35.78 -7.00
CA LEU A 675 -20.67 34.68 -7.36
C LEU A 675 -21.07 34.08 -8.71
N ASP A 676 -20.10 33.62 -9.44
CA ASP A 676 -20.43 32.96 -10.73
C ASP A 676 -20.07 31.47 -10.67
N GLY A 677 -19.55 31.04 -9.38
CA GLY A 677 -19.23 29.60 -9.17
C GLY A 677 -18.80 29.36 -7.73
N ILE A 678 -18.50 28.08 -7.39
CA ILE A 678 -18.06 27.73 -6.03
C ILE A 678 -16.63 27.18 -6.10
N SER A 679 -15.78 27.60 -5.13
CA SER A 679 -14.38 27.12 -5.11
C SER A 679 -14.29 25.73 -4.47
N TYR A 680 -13.23 25.06 -5.06
CA TYR A 680 -12.90 23.74 -4.50
C TYR A 680 -11.47 23.75 -3.99
N LYS A 681 -11.25 23.02 -2.87
CA LYS A 681 -9.89 22.69 -2.39
C LYS A 681 -9.84 21.22 -1.94
N ASN A 682 -8.81 20.56 -2.57
CA ASN A 682 -8.68 19.10 -2.38
C ASN A 682 -9.94 18.35 -2.80
N SER A 683 -10.55 18.89 -3.87
CA SER A 683 -11.67 18.19 -4.56
C SER A 683 -12.94 18.22 -3.72
N GLU A 684 -13.09 19.37 -2.82
CA GLU A 684 -14.31 19.60 -2.03
C GLU A 684 -14.81 21.03 -2.26
N ALA A 685 -16.16 21.05 -2.21
CA ALA A 685 -16.73 22.40 -2.49
C ALA A 685 -16.68 23.25 -1.22
N ASP A 686 -16.28 24.43 -1.35
CA ASP A 686 -16.24 25.42 -0.25
C ASP A 686 -17.43 26.38 -0.31
N PHE A 687 -18.31 26.27 0.75
CA PHE A 687 -19.55 27.07 0.66
C PHE A 687 -19.44 28.32 1.54
N SER A 688 -18.23 28.63 1.92
CA SER A 688 -18.06 29.75 2.88
C SER A 688 -18.59 31.06 2.30
N ASP A 689 -18.60 31.26 1.02
CA ASP A 689 -19.00 32.56 0.41
C ASP A 689 -20.52 32.64 0.24
N VAL A 690 -21.17 31.46 0.42
CA VAL A 690 -22.65 31.55 0.27
C VAL A 690 -23.32 31.20 1.60
N ALA A 691 -22.44 31.06 2.58
CA ALA A 691 -23.01 30.67 3.89
C ALA A 691 -23.60 31.91 4.57
N LEU A 692 -24.85 31.80 5.07
CA LEU A 692 -25.53 32.95 5.70
C LEU A 692 -25.23 32.98 7.20
N GLU A 693 -24.98 31.84 7.67
CA GLU A 693 -24.61 31.71 9.09
C GLU A 693 -23.84 30.40 9.31
N GLU A 694 -23.09 30.54 10.42
CA GLU A 694 -22.34 29.31 10.79
C GLU A 694 -22.47 29.06 12.30
N VAL A 695 -22.68 27.73 12.57
CA VAL A 695 -22.74 27.43 14.01
C VAL A 695 -21.88 26.18 14.27
N LYS A 696 -21.36 26.26 15.43
CA LYS A 696 -20.59 25.06 15.83
C LYS A 696 -21.44 24.16 16.74
N ILE A 697 -21.51 22.86 16.39
CA ILE A 697 -22.34 21.99 17.26
C ILE A 697 -21.42 20.94 17.88
N ASN A 698 -21.40 20.82 19.28
CA ASN A 698 -20.60 19.87 20.07
C ASN A 698 -21.22 18.46 20.03
N GLY A 699 -20.77 17.65 19.00
CA GLY A 699 -21.27 16.24 19.00
C GLY A 699 -22.27 16.01 17.87
N MET A 700 -21.83 16.38 16.57
CA MET A 700 -22.73 16.03 15.44
C MET A 700 -23.00 14.53 15.42
N SER A 701 -24.24 14.10 15.72
CA SER A 701 -24.63 12.68 15.82
C SER A 701 -24.47 11.97 14.47
N GLY A 702 -23.68 10.88 14.54
CA GLY A 702 -23.62 9.88 13.48
C GLY A 702 -24.66 8.77 13.66
N GLU A 703 -25.90 9.03 14.37
CA GLU A 703 -26.79 7.94 14.82
C GLU A 703 -27.27 7.10 13.61
N SER A 704 -27.64 5.76 13.60
CA SER A 704 -27.99 4.50 12.92
C SER A 704 -28.86 4.75 11.69
N SER A 705 -29.60 6.21 11.38
CA SER A 705 -30.27 6.54 10.13
C SER A 705 -30.06 8.00 9.78
N LEU A 706 -29.63 8.41 8.29
CA LEU A 706 -29.34 9.72 7.68
C LEU A 706 -30.48 10.71 7.90
N LYS A 707 -31.76 10.27 8.04
CA LYS A 707 -32.89 11.20 8.28
C LYS A 707 -32.95 11.60 9.77
N ASP A 708 -32.33 10.72 10.69
CA ASP A 708 -32.39 10.95 12.16
C ASP A 708 -31.12 11.69 12.63
N ALA A 709 -29.99 11.63 11.88
CA ALA A 709 -28.73 12.35 12.20
C ALA A 709 -28.77 13.78 11.63
N ARG A 710 -29.38 13.83 10.34
CA ARG A 710 -29.59 15.19 9.79
C ARG A 710 -30.65 15.96 10.59
N LYS A 711 -31.58 15.14 11.03
CA LYS A 711 -32.62 15.78 11.88
C LYS A 711 -32.02 16.21 13.23
N TYR A 712 -31.06 15.34 13.70
CA TYR A 712 -30.42 15.69 14.99
C TYR A 712 -29.48 16.89 14.81
N ASN A 713 -28.63 16.82 13.78
CA ASN A 713 -27.65 17.89 13.56
C ASN A 713 -28.33 19.20 13.15
N PHE A 714 -29.48 19.01 12.38
CA PHE A 714 -30.22 20.25 12.01
C PHE A 714 -30.89 20.85 13.24
N LYS A 715 -31.33 19.87 14.09
CA LYS A 715 -31.98 20.36 15.33
C LYS A 715 -30.94 21.00 16.26
N ALA A 716 -29.76 20.43 16.32
CA ALA A 716 -28.69 20.99 17.18
C ALA A 716 -28.19 22.32 16.61
N ALA A 717 -28.10 22.33 15.36
CA ALA A 717 -27.68 23.62 14.75
C ALA A 717 -28.74 24.70 14.94
N ASP A 718 -30.03 24.25 14.87
CA ASP A 718 -31.11 25.24 15.09
C ASP A 718 -31.12 25.70 16.55
N GLN A 719 -30.69 24.80 17.43
CA GLN A 719 -30.64 25.18 18.86
C GLN A 719 -29.51 26.19 19.10
N GLU A 720 -28.45 26.00 18.40
CA GLU A 720 -27.33 26.95 18.56
C GLU A 720 -27.66 28.30 17.93
N LEU A 721 -28.23 28.18 16.78
CA LEU A 721 -28.54 29.46 16.10
C LEU A 721 -29.66 30.21 16.83
N SER A 722 -30.63 29.47 17.43
CA SER A 722 -31.71 30.13 18.20
C SER A 722 -31.13 30.82 19.44
N GLN A 723 -30.17 30.19 20.06
CA GLN A 723 -29.52 30.82 21.22
C GLN A 723 -28.75 32.08 20.80
N LYS A 724 -28.23 32.02 19.67
CA LYS A 724 -27.42 33.15 19.17
C LYS A 724 -28.30 34.29 18.66
N SER A 725 -29.43 34.05 18.08
CA SER A 725 -30.20 35.10 17.35
C SER A 725 -31.41 35.53 18.19
N GLY A 726 -31.78 34.77 19.33
CA GLY A 726 -32.96 35.08 20.18
C GLY A 726 -34.28 34.70 19.51
N VAL A 727 -34.27 34.06 18.31
CA VAL A 727 -35.47 33.59 17.58
C VAL A 727 -35.77 32.14 18.01
N SER A 728 -37.10 31.88 18.19
CA SER A 728 -37.43 30.51 18.62
C SER A 728 -37.14 29.48 17.53
N ILE A 729 -36.84 28.26 17.90
CA ILE A 729 -36.46 27.17 16.97
C ILE A 729 -37.59 26.96 15.95
N LYS A 730 -38.93 27.08 16.42
CA LYS A 730 -40.09 26.91 15.51
C LYS A 730 -40.10 27.99 14.43
N GLU A 731 -39.77 29.22 14.81
CA GLU A 731 -39.75 30.34 13.84
C GLU A 731 -38.55 30.23 12.88
N LEU A 732 -37.39 29.67 13.33
CA LEU A 732 -36.20 29.44 12.47
C LEU A 732 -36.50 28.40 11.39
N GLY A 733 -37.23 27.34 11.79
CA GLY A 733 -37.63 26.31 10.79
C GLY A 733 -38.53 26.91 9.71
N LYS A 734 -39.46 27.85 10.06
CA LYS A 734 -40.36 28.49 9.06
C LYS A 734 -39.58 29.43 8.14
N LEU A 735 -38.60 30.07 8.74
CA LEU A 735 -37.83 31.04 7.94
C LEU A 735 -36.91 30.31 6.96
N ARG A 736 -36.35 29.22 7.47
CA ARG A 736 -35.47 28.45 6.56
C ARG A 736 -36.26 27.88 5.38
N LYS A 737 -37.43 27.36 5.66
CA LYS A 737 -38.24 26.79 4.56
C LYS A 737 -38.74 27.92 3.63
N LYS A 738 -39.14 29.03 4.25
CA LYS A 738 -39.66 30.16 3.44
C LYS A 738 -38.57 30.70 2.50
N HIS A 739 -37.30 30.51 2.96
CA HIS A 739 -36.26 31.17 2.14
C HIS A 739 -35.38 30.10 1.47
N GLY A 740 -35.89 28.83 1.54
CA GLY A 740 -35.18 27.74 0.85
C GLY A 740 -33.75 27.54 1.40
N LEU A 741 -33.49 27.50 2.68
CA LEU A 741 -32.15 27.32 3.28
C LEU A 741 -32.05 25.94 3.93
N THR A 742 -30.76 25.43 3.86
CA THR A 742 -30.53 24.12 4.51
C THR A 742 -29.15 24.14 5.19
N TRP A 743 -29.15 23.25 6.23
CA TRP A 743 -27.81 23.19 6.86
C TRP A 743 -26.86 22.30 6.05
N HIS A 744 -25.63 22.80 5.85
CA HIS A 744 -24.56 22.01 5.22
C HIS A 744 -23.51 21.64 6.27
N GLU A 745 -23.23 20.37 6.22
CA GLU A 745 -22.22 19.88 7.18
C GLU A 745 -20.81 20.08 6.64
N CYS A 746 -20.05 20.87 7.46
CA CYS A 746 -18.66 21.08 6.99
C CYS A 746 -17.79 19.89 7.40
N ASN A 747 -16.79 19.59 6.79
CA ASN A 747 -15.95 18.38 6.94
C ASN A 747 -15.22 18.36 8.27
N ASP A 748 -15.32 19.51 8.93
CA ASP A 748 -14.69 19.49 10.27
C ASP A 748 -15.63 18.87 11.32
N MET A 749 -16.85 18.42 10.82
CA MET A 749 -17.86 17.68 11.59
C MET A 749 -18.15 18.38 12.92
N LYS A 750 -17.97 19.69 12.90
CA LYS A 750 -18.39 20.48 14.07
C LYS A 750 -19.03 21.79 13.61
N THR A 751 -18.89 21.93 12.23
CA THR A 751 -19.41 23.23 11.76
C THR A 751 -20.59 22.98 10.81
N MET A 752 -21.72 23.67 11.12
CA MET A 752 -22.85 23.67 10.16
C MET A 752 -23.00 25.07 9.55
N GLN A 753 -22.97 24.97 8.20
CA GLN A 753 -23.24 26.25 7.51
C GLN A 753 -24.66 26.29 6.93
N LEU A 754 -25.38 27.37 7.33
CA LEU A 754 -26.70 27.57 6.72
C LEU A 754 -26.56 28.18 5.31
N VAL A 755 -26.95 27.31 4.31
CA VAL A 755 -26.70 27.77 2.92
C VAL A 755 -27.98 27.58 2.10
N PRO A 756 -28.05 28.17 0.89
CA PRO A 756 -29.22 27.96 0.02
C PRO A 756 -29.32 26.51 -0.47
N SER A 757 -30.48 25.92 -0.38
CA SER A 757 -30.69 24.47 -0.62
C SER A 757 -30.41 24.12 -2.09
N LYS A 758 -30.68 25.02 -2.98
CA LYS A 758 -30.48 24.73 -4.42
C LYS A 758 -28.99 24.70 -4.77
N ILE A 759 -28.19 25.65 -4.09
CA ILE A 759 -26.73 25.65 -4.32
C ILE A 759 -26.10 24.43 -3.64
N ASN A 760 -26.53 24.11 -2.46
CA ASN A 760 -26.04 22.92 -1.73
C ASN A 760 -26.37 21.62 -2.49
N LYS A 761 -27.56 21.46 -3.01
CA LYS A 761 -27.97 20.26 -3.78
C LYS A 761 -27.15 20.12 -5.07
N TYR A 762 -26.88 21.27 -5.65
CA TYR A 762 -26.15 21.24 -6.94
C TYR A 762 -24.66 20.95 -6.71
N PHE A 763 -24.12 21.49 -5.55
CA PHE A 763 -22.65 21.38 -5.37
C PHE A 763 -22.34 20.42 -4.23
N GLY A 764 -23.42 20.14 -3.30
CA GLY A 764 -23.37 19.53 -1.95
C GLY A 764 -23.45 18.01 -2.03
N HIS A 765 -23.60 17.30 -3.31
CA HIS A 765 -23.54 15.82 -3.28
C HIS A 765 -22.08 15.35 -3.28
N THR A 766 -21.30 15.97 -2.44
CA THR A 766 -20.12 15.13 -2.17
C THR A 766 -20.03 14.84 -0.67
N GLY A 767 -21.16 14.26 -0.01
CA GLY A 767 -20.83 13.82 1.38
C GLY A 767 -21.87 12.81 1.86
N GLY A 768 -21.58 11.52 1.66
CA GLY A 768 -21.41 10.64 2.86
C GLY A 768 -20.87 9.27 2.43
N ILE A 769 -19.64 9.17 2.04
CA ILE A 769 -19.16 7.78 2.24
C ILE A 769 -18.22 7.75 3.43
N GLY A 770 -18.67 8.11 4.64
CA GLY A 770 -18.02 7.55 5.84
C GLY A 770 -17.79 6.04 5.71
N GLU A 771 -16.71 5.67 4.82
CA GLU A 771 -16.10 4.36 5.13
C GLU A 771 -16.77 3.23 4.34
N ILE A 772 -17.18 3.50 3.12
CA ILE A 772 -17.49 2.38 2.18
C ILE A 772 -16.28 2.20 1.25
N ASN A 773 -15.01 2.61 1.66
CA ASN A 773 -13.90 2.17 0.77
C ASN A 773 -12.93 1.27 1.55
N MET A 774 -13.22 0.96 2.86
CA MET A 774 -12.40 -0.19 3.31
C MET A 774 -12.93 -1.50 2.74
N LEU A 775 -14.16 -1.43 2.14
CA LEU A 775 -14.78 -2.67 1.62
C LEU A 775 -14.57 -2.78 0.11
N PHE A 776 -14.25 -1.48 -0.60
CA PHE A 776 -13.95 -1.58 -2.06
C PHE A 776 -12.45 -1.79 -2.28
N ASP A 777 -11.62 -1.49 -1.19
CA ASP A 777 -10.17 -1.79 -1.19
C ASP A 777 -9.91 -3.24 -0.76
N LEU A 778 -10.99 -3.97 -0.19
CA LEU A 778 -10.92 -5.44 0.05
C LEU A 778 -11.25 -6.21 -1.23
N LEU A 779 -11.76 -5.49 -2.27
CA LEU A 779 -12.22 -6.26 -3.45
C LEU A 779 -11.35 -5.92 -4.67
N GLU A 780 -10.41 -4.83 -4.52
CA GLU A 780 -9.60 -4.57 -5.74
C GLU A 780 -8.29 -5.35 -5.67
N GLY A 781 -8.10 -6.01 -4.44
CA GLY A 781 -6.92 -6.89 -4.37
C GLY A 781 -7.28 -8.36 -4.67
N LYS A 782 -8.61 -8.55 -4.95
CA LYS A 782 -9.03 -9.87 -5.47
C LYS A 782 -9.33 -9.81 -6.97
N ILE A 783 -8.96 -8.57 -7.67
CA ILE A 783 -9.05 -8.57 -9.15
C ILE A 783 -7.63 -8.74 -9.71
#